data_AF-A0A8J7L8B6-F1
#
_entry.id   AF-A0A8J7L8B6-F1
#
_cell.length_a   1.000
_cell.length_b   1.000
_cell.length_c   1.000
_cell.angle_alpha   90.00
_cell.angle_beta   90.00
_cell.angle_gamma   90.00
#
_symmetry.space_group_name_H-M   'P 1'
#
loop_
_entity.id
_entity.type
_entity.pdbx_description
1 polymer ?
#
loop_
_entity_poly.entity_id
_entity_poly.type
_entity_poly.pdbx_seq_one_letter_code
_entity_poly.pdbx_strand_id
1 'polypeptide(L)'
;MVDNFRKLVGAFLLVETGLILFSGKPAIAFKLTRDGHLGITSDAVKPISVTIDSKTLQFSDKALDQIIKANKATDSFIFPNNQAKAEFHFDDESFLAATTRILDLKQEVIDNITKAQPDGSAARQALGGALHTIQDFYAHSNWVELGNTGIDTRLGRSTFAGLPLTTPTSPAGDPSTLLPGLTDLTSGYFVSGGITRLPCAAPAGKTNHGGIPIACPEGLNKDDRSRPGFPQARDLAVQASSDFIDQILQTPGVKNEFKPVQALMGLTGTLGFVIDTTGSMGSVIGQVKNQVTKAVDKVKDKTEVPEYLLETFNDPDVGTPFVTQDPKTLVAAVNSLGVGGGGDCPELSMTGTLRAVEASLPNSNLFVFTDASSKDGDLSSQVAAKAGEKNTKVNFLLNGSCSPIDPAYVEVAQQTGGQLFSVDTFEISSAFDLIEPYLSSNLTSVLSANGTLNEESKSFDVPIDSTVSSSSISVSTSADISLVRPDGTEVQPGDTDVTVTTLSTGRIFTINSPKPGIWKLKLQGSGEFSVSAQVDSPIQLDSFQFVKREIESVHGGLFPTTQEPIANSEFLGLAKLFGSFNTANFKLISETGDTIQLIDLLGGDPEATDSEFVGKFKIPTTPFKIAVDGLDQNNQPYQRVLPRIFIAAPQTVPESSSTLGLFIFGAIGVAKLQVELKRHLCQK
;
A
#
# COMPACT_ATOMS: atom_id res chain seq x y z
N MET A 1 47.51 -40.96 26.24
CA MET A 1 46.86 -40.18 25.16
C MET A 1 45.47 -39.67 25.60
N VAL A 2 45.36 -39.20 26.86
CA VAL A 2 44.13 -38.64 27.46
C VAL A 2 44.47 -37.33 28.22
N ASP A 3 45.74 -37.09 28.57
CA ASP A 3 46.18 -35.83 29.19
C ASP A 3 46.55 -34.69 28.22
N ASN A 4 46.72 -34.96 26.92
CA ASN A 4 46.88 -33.88 25.92
C ASN A 4 45.56 -33.34 25.37
N PHE A 5 44.43 -34.01 25.65
CA PHE A 5 43.10 -33.54 25.22
C PHE A 5 42.51 -32.52 26.22
N ARG A 6 42.89 -32.59 27.50
CA ARG A 6 42.47 -31.62 28.52
C ARG A 6 43.17 -30.25 28.45
N LYS A 7 44.34 -30.16 27.80
CA LYS A 7 45.00 -28.87 27.53
C LYS A 7 44.53 -28.19 26.24
N LEU A 8 43.87 -28.91 25.32
CA LEU A 8 43.25 -28.33 24.12
C LEU A 8 41.83 -27.82 24.39
N VAL A 9 41.12 -28.42 25.35
CA VAL A 9 39.75 -28.02 25.73
C VAL A 9 39.73 -26.87 26.76
N GLY A 10 40.84 -26.60 27.45
CA GLY A 10 40.97 -25.49 28.41
C GLY A 10 41.41 -24.14 27.84
N ALA A 11 41.68 -24.05 26.52
CA ALA A 11 42.09 -22.81 25.85
C ALA A 11 41.01 -22.25 24.89
N PHE A 12 39.88 -22.93 24.76
CA PHE A 12 38.72 -22.47 23.96
C PHE A 12 37.62 -21.81 24.81
N LEU A 13 37.89 -21.59 26.10
CA LEU A 13 36.96 -21.06 27.09
C LEU A 13 37.62 -19.90 27.85
N LEU A 14 38.18 -18.92 27.13
CA LEU A 14 38.66 -17.63 27.68
C LEU A 14 38.97 -16.59 26.57
N VAL A 15 38.15 -16.54 25.52
CA VAL A 15 38.05 -15.38 24.60
C VAL A 15 36.57 -15.11 24.30
N GLU A 16 35.74 -15.06 25.34
CA GLU A 16 34.30 -14.75 25.22
C GLU A 16 33.90 -13.43 25.91
N THR A 17 34.85 -12.57 26.25
CA THR A 17 34.57 -11.21 26.74
C THR A 17 35.46 -10.21 26.01
N GLY A 18 35.03 -9.85 24.80
CA GLY A 18 35.72 -8.85 23.99
C GLY A 18 35.30 -8.78 22.53
N LEU A 19 34.17 -9.36 22.13
CA LEU A 19 33.51 -8.88 20.91
C LEU A 19 32.85 -7.55 21.27
N ILE A 20 33.65 -6.48 21.22
CA ILE A 20 33.10 -5.14 21.03
C ILE A 20 32.39 -5.23 19.69
N LEU A 21 31.08 -5.47 19.73
CA LEU A 21 30.16 -5.16 18.66
C LEU A 21 30.34 -3.67 18.39
N PHE A 22 31.26 -3.34 17.50
CA PHE A 22 31.27 -2.04 16.85
C PHE A 22 29.98 -1.97 16.05
N SER A 23 28.94 -1.44 16.68
CA SER A 23 27.82 -0.79 15.99
C SER A 23 28.34 0.50 15.35
N GLY A 24 29.30 0.36 14.43
CA GLY A 24 29.63 1.42 13.50
C GLY A 24 28.41 1.60 12.62
N LYS A 25 27.63 2.66 12.87
CA LYS A 25 26.55 3.06 11.97
C LYS A 25 27.18 3.21 10.58
N PRO A 26 26.71 2.49 9.54
CA PRO A 26 27.17 2.77 8.19
C PRO A 26 26.86 4.24 7.87
N ALA A 27 27.81 4.92 7.24
CA ALA A 27 27.60 6.24 6.66
C ALA A 27 26.66 6.02 5.46
N ILE A 28 25.41 6.47 5.61
CA ILE A 28 24.41 6.46 4.57
C ILE A 28 24.40 7.87 3.99
N ALA A 29 24.41 7.98 2.67
CA ALA A 29 24.13 9.22 1.96
C ALA A 29 22.85 9.86 2.49
N PHE A 30 22.82 11.17 2.73
CA PHE A 30 21.67 11.88 3.34
C PHE A 30 20.78 11.00 4.24
N LYS A 31 21.14 10.85 5.52
CA LYS A 31 20.46 9.93 6.47
C LYS A 31 18.95 9.81 6.23
N LEU A 32 18.44 8.57 6.22
CA LEU A 32 17.02 8.20 6.08
C LEU A 32 16.10 8.85 7.15
N THR A 33 15.91 10.17 7.05
CA THR A 33 15.31 11.05 8.04
C THR A 33 14.55 12.16 7.31
N ARG A 34 13.78 12.96 8.06
CA ARG A 34 13.12 14.17 7.54
C ARG A 34 14.10 15.22 6.99
N ASP A 35 15.38 15.14 7.35
CA ASP A 35 16.39 16.08 6.88
C ASP A 35 17.17 15.59 5.68
N GLY A 36 17.28 14.27 5.50
CA GLY A 36 17.91 13.62 4.35
C GLY A 36 16.89 13.10 3.33
N HIS A 37 17.13 11.93 2.76
CA HIS A 37 16.40 11.39 1.60
C HIS A 37 14.87 11.47 1.69
N LEU A 38 14.30 11.09 2.84
CA LEU A 38 12.84 11.05 3.01
C LEU A 38 12.25 12.45 2.92
N GLY A 39 12.91 13.42 3.56
CA GLY A 39 12.46 14.79 3.53
C GLY A 39 12.71 15.52 2.22
N ILE A 40 13.88 15.30 1.62
CA ILE A 40 14.21 15.87 0.30
C ILE A 40 13.19 15.40 -0.75
N THR A 41 12.88 14.09 -0.74
CA THR A 41 11.87 13.51 -1.63
C THR A 41 10.49 14.11 -1.37
N SER A 42 10.09 14.26 -0.10
CA SER A 42 8.81 14.90 0.26
C SER A 42 8.72 16.35 -0.22
N ASP A 43 9.76 17.13 0.02
CA ASP A 43 9.81 18.56 -0.32
C ASP A 43 9.89 18.79 -1.84
N ALA A 44 10.47 17.85 -2.59
CA ALA A 44 10.52 17.90 -4.05
C ALA A 44 9.20 17.48 -4.71
N VAL A 45 8.56 16.41 -4.23
CA VAL A 45 7.39 15.81 -4.88
C VAL A 45 6.09 16.54 -4.55
N LYS A 46 5.87 16.93 -3.29
CA LYS A 46 4.60 17.54 -2.83
C LYS A 46 4.18 18.80 -3.59
N PRO A 47 5.09 19.73 -3.95
CA PRO A 47 4.69 20.95 -4.66
C PRO A 47 4.31 20.74 -6.13
N ILE A 48 4.64 19.57 -6.70
CA ILE A 48 4.47 19.31 -8.12
C ILE A 48 3.00 19.17 -8.46
N SER A 49 2.55 19.98 -9.43
CA SER A 49 1.21 19.92 -9.97
C SER A 49 1.21 20.08 -11.48
N VAL A 50 0.30 19.39 -12.17
CA VAL A 50 0.15 19.45 -13.63
C VAL A 50 -1.31 19.76 -13.96
N THR A 51 -1.56 20.72 -14.84
CA THR A 51 -2.91 21.03 -15.31
C THR A 51 -3.14 20.42 -16.70
N ILE A 52 -4.12 19.54 -16.83
CA ILE A 52 -4.54 18.91 -18.09
C ILE A 52 -6.05 19.10 -18.21
N ASP A 53 -6.52 19.65 -19.32
CA ASP A 53 -7.96 19.89 -19.59
C ASP A 53 -8.71 20.60 -18.44
N SER A 54 -8.07 21.61 -17.85
CA SER A 54 -8.57 22.38 -16.69
C SER A 54 -8.63 21.61 -15.37
N LYS A 55 -8.08 20.39 -15.30
CA LYS A 55 -7.91 19.61 -14.07
C LYS A 55 -6.49 19.73 -13.57
N THR A 56 -6.31 20.20 -12.33
CA THR A 56 -5.01 20.22 -11.66
C THR A 56 -4.79 18.91 -10.91
N LEU A 57 -3.72 18.21 -11.28
CA LEU A 57 -3.31 16.91 -10.73
C LEU A 57 -2.10 17.09 -9.83
N GLN A 58 -2.04 16.32 -8.74
CA GLN A 58 -0.92 16.28 -7.80
C GLN A 58 -0.65 14.83 -7.40
N PHE A 59 0.55 14.54 -6.88
CA PHE A 59 0.87 13.23 -6.32
C PHE A 59 -0.02 12.92 -5.12
N SER A 60 -0.62 11.73 -5.08
CA SER A 60 -1.32 11.25 -3.88
C SER A 60 -0.33 10.92 -2.76
N ASP A 61 -0.79 10.92 -1.51
CA ASP A 61 0.05 10.54 -0.36
C ASP A 61 0.60 9.11 -0.50
N LYS A 62 -0.17 8.22 -1.12
CA LYS A 62 0.25 6.86 -1.47
C LYS A 62 1.36 6.85 -2.51
N ALA A 63 1.25 7.68 -3.54
CA ALA A 63 2.28 7.82 -4.57
C ALA A 63 3.59 8.33 -3.96
N LEU A 64 3.50 9.38 -3.13
CA LEU A 64 4.64 9.92 -2.42
C LEU A 64 5.34 8.87 -1.54
N ASP A 65 4.57 8.11 -0.76
CA ASP A 65 5.13 7.03 0.08
C ASP A 65 5.87 5.97 -0.74
N GLN A 66 5.33 5.57 -1.89
CA GLN A 66 5.99 4.60 -2.77
C GLN A 66 7.33 5.12 -3.30
N ILE A 67 7.40 6.40 -3.67
CA ILE A 67 8.65 7.04 -4.12
C ILE A 67 9.65 7.09 -2.96
N ILE A 68 9.21 7.47 -1.75
CA ILE A 68 10.05 7.52 -0.54
C ILE A 68 10.60 6.13 -0.21
N LYS A 69 9.76 5.09 -0.25
CA LYS A 69 10.17 3.70 0.00
C LYS A 69 11.19 3.20 -1.01
N ALA A 70 10.99 3.51 -2.29
CA ALA A 70 11.93 3.11 -3.33
C ALA A 70 13.26 3.88 -3.26
N ASN A 71 13.22 5.17 -2.89
CA ASN A 71 14.42 5.93 -2.57
C ASN A 71 15.19 5.25 -1.42
N LYS A 72 14.52 4.98 -0.29
CA LYS A 72 15.08 4.25 0.85
C LYS A 72 15.65 2.88 0.47
N ALA A 73 14.97 2.13 -0.39
CA ALA A 73 15.39 0.78 -0.79
C ALA A 73 16.67 0.76 -1.67
N THR A 74 17.11 1.93 -2.15
CA THR A 74 18.35 2.06 -2.94
C THR A 74 19.58 1.85 -2.05
N ASP A 75 19.50 2.26 -0.78
CA ASP A 75 20.45 1.92 0.29
C ASP A 75 20.22 0.48 0.82
N SER A 76 20.17 -0.53 -0.04
CA SER A 76 20.05 -1.94 0.40
C SER A 76 21.36 -2.70 0.23
N PHE A 77 21.88 -3.29 1.31
CA PHE A 77 23.06 -4.16 1.40
C PHE A 77 22.70 -5.62 1.05
N ILE A 78 21.41 -5.98 0.96
CA ILE A 78 20.95 -7.31 0.52
C ILE A 78 20.72 -7.33 -0.99
N PHE A 79 20.92 -8.51 -1.59
CA PHE A 79 20.71 -8.83 -3.00
C PHE A 79 19.50 -8.12 -3.67
N PRO A 80 19.76 -7.32 -4.73
CA PRO A 80 21.09 -6.86 -5.14
C PRO A 80 21.64 -5.85 -4.13
N ASN A 81 22.85 -6.10 -3.59
CA ASN A 81 23.56 -5.15 -2.71
C ASN A 81 23.84 -3.87 -3.51
N ASN A 82 22.92 -2.92 -3.40
CA ASN A 82 22.92 -1.65 -4.10
C ASN A 82 23.75 -0.61 -3.34
N GLN A 83 23.84 -0.72 -2.01
CA GLN A 83 24.67 0.17 -1.19
C GLN A 83 26.16 0.07 -1.52
N ALA A 84 26.63 -1.11 -1.93
CA ALA A 84 28.01 -1.31 -2.36
C ALA A 84 28.27 -0.90 -3.82
N LYS A 85 27.27 -0.37 -4.52
CA LYS A 85 27.40 0.07 -5.91
C LYS A 85 27.66 1.56 -5.95
N ALA A 86 28.91 1.93 -6.20
CA ALA A 86 29.32 3.33 -6.27
C ALA A 86 28.47 4.16 -7.25
N GLU A 87 27.97 3.56 -8.33
CA GLU A 87 27.09 4.22 -9.29
C GLU A 87 25.67 4.54 -8.78
N PHE A 88 25.26 3.98 -7.64
CA PHE A 88 23.98 4.31 -7.01
C PHE A 88 24.08 5.58 -6.16
N HIS A 89 25.29 5.90 -5.70
CA HIS A 89 25.57 6.95 -4.70
C HIS A 89 26.54 8.03 -5.20
N PHE A 90 26.90 8.01 -6.49
CA PHE A 90 27.95 8.87 -7.04
C PHE A 90 29.33 8.74 -6.35
N ASP A 91 29.59 7.64 -5.66
CA ASP A 91 30.88 7.38 -5.01
C ASP A 91 31.96 6.98 -6.01
N ASP A 92 33.21 6.95 -5.54
CA ASP A 92 34.36 6.39 -6.26
C ASP A 92 34.56 6.97 -7.68
N GLU A 93 34.19 8.24 -7.90
CA GLU A 93 34.19 8.92 -9.20
C GLU A 93 33.34 8.21 -10.29
N SER A 94 32.34 7.43 -9.89
CA SER A 94 31.47 6.63 -10.79
C SER A 94 30.42 7.45 -11.55
N PHE A 95 30.70 8.72 -11.87
CA PHE A 95 29.77 9.66 -12.50
C PHE A 95 29.16 9.15 -13.81
N LEU A 96 29.96 8.50 -14.67
CA LEU A 96 29.46 8.00 -15.96
C LEU A 96 28.40 6.91 -15.74
N ALA A 97 28.67 5.97 -14.84
CA ALA A 97 27.74 4.90 -14.50
C ALA A 97 26.50 5.44 -13.77
N ALA A 98 26.68 6.37 -12.83
CA ALA A 98 25.57 6.98 -12.08
C ALA A 98 24.64 7.79 -12.98
N THR A 99 25.19 8.58 -13.91
CA THR A 99 24.39 9.35 -14.87
C THR A 99 23.72 8.46 -15.91
N THR A 100 24.33 7.34 -16.30
CA THR A 100 23.69 6.31 -17.13
C THR A 100 22.51 5.69 -16.39
N ARG A 101 22.70 5.29 -15.13
CA ARG A 101 21.64 4.74 -14.28
C ARG A 101 20.45 5.69 -14.13
N ILE A 102 20.69 7.00 -13.94
CA ILE A 102 19.62 8.00 -13.87
C ILE A 102 18.80 8.04 -15.18
N LEU A 103 19.47 7.98 -16.34
CA LEU A 103 18.79 7.98 -17.63
C LEU A 103 18.02 6.69 -17.88
N ASP A 104 18.57 5.54 -17.51
CA ASP A 104 17.91 4.24 -17.64
C ASP A 104 16.64 4.18 -16.79
N LEU A 105 16.72 4.61 -15.52
CA LEU A 105 15.55 4.69 -14.65
C LEU A 105 14.53 5.71 -15.13
N LYS A 106 14.96 6.85 -15.69
CA LYS A 106 14.05 7.81 -16.32
C LYS A 106 13.25 7.15 -17.44
N GLN A 107 13.92 6.37 -18.28
CA GLN A 107 13.25 5.63 -19.36
C GLN A 107 12.31 4.56 -18.81
N GLU A 108 12.71 3.84 -17.75
CA GLU A 108 11.85 2.86 -17.08
C GLU A 108 10.58 3.50 -16.48
N VAL A 109 10.68 4.71 -15.92
CA VAL A 109 9.50 5.48 -15.47
C VAL A 109 8.58 5.72 -16.65
N ILE A 110 9.11 6.26 -17.76
CA ILE A 110 8.33 6.61 -18.96
C ILE A 110 7.65 5.36 -19.53
N ASP A 111 8.39 4.28 -19.77
CA ASP A 111 7.88 3.04 -20.35
C ASP A 111 6.74 2.43 -19.52
N ASN A 112 6.86 2.48 -18.19
CA ASN A 112 5.83 1.97 -17.30
C ASN A 112 4.55 2.80 -17.30
N ILE A 113 4.62 4.11 -17.51
CA ILE A 113 3.42 4.98 -17.51
C ILE A 113 2.80 5.16 -18.91
N THR A 114 3.55 4.92 -19.99
CA THR A 114 3.05 5.08 -21.37
C THR A 114 2.57 3.77 -22.01
N LYS A 115 2.78 2.61 -21.38
CA LYS A 115 2.25 1.33 -21.90
C LYS A 115 0.71 1.28 -21.86
N ALA A 116 0.11 0.38 -22.64
CA ALA A 116 -1.35 0.30 -22.80
C ALA A 116 -2.11 0.17 -21.46
N GLN A 117 -1.51 -0.56 -20.51
CA GLN A 117 -1.96 -0.69 -19.12
C GLN A 117 -0.86 -0.17 -18.18
N PRO A 118 -0.87 1.13 -17.82
CA PRO A 118 0.19 1.74 -17.04
C PRO A 118 0.42 1.05 -15.70
N ASP A 119 1.68 0.95 -15.30
CA ASP A 119 2.09 0.47 -13.99
C ASP A 119 2.75 1.62 -13.22
N GLY A 120 1.89 2.43 -12.59
CA GLY A 120 2.36 3.54 -11.78
C GLY A 120 3.22 3.12 -10.59
N SER A 121 3.04 1.90 -10.08
CA SER A 121 3.80 1.40 -8.93
C SER A 121 5.26 1.14 -9.32
N ALA A 122 5.48 0.41 -10.42
CA ALA A 122 6.82 0.19 -10.97
C ALA A 122 7.47 1.51 -11.39
N ALA A 123 6.72 2.41 -12.03
CA ALA A 123 7.21 3.74 -12.39
C ALA A 123 7.69 4.53 -11.16
N ARG A 124 6.92 4.55 -10.06
CA ARG A 124 7.34 5.24 -8.82
C ARG A 124 8.52 4.57 -8.13
N GLN A 125 8.67 3.25 -8.29
CA GLN A 125 9.85 2.53 -7.82
C GLN A 125 11.11 2.99 -8.57
N ALA A 126 11.07 3.03 -9.90
CA ALA A 126 12.17 3.55 -10.72
C ALA A 126 12.46 5.03 -10.40
N LEU A 127 11.42 5.85 -10.25
CA LEU A 127 11.54 7.26 -9.87
C LEU A 127 12.26 7.42 -8.53
N GLY A 128 11.82 6.73 -7.47
CA GLY A 128 12.47 6.79 -6.16
C GLY A 128 13.94 6.39 -6.22
N GLY A 129 14.26 5.35 -7.00
CA GLY A 129 15.64 4.92 -7.23
C GLY A 129 16.49 5.94 -8.00
N ALA A 130 15.92 6.72 -8.91
CA ALA A 130 16.63 7.78 -9.63
C ALA A 130 16.83 9.01 -8.74
N LEU A 131 15.81 9.39 -7.96
CA LEU A 131 15.89 10.50 -7.02
C LEU A 131 16.97 10.26 -5.97
N HIS A 132 17.09 9.04 -5.45
CA HIS A 132 18.16 8.68 -4.53
C HIS A 132 19.55 9.04 -5.11
N THR A 133 19.88 8.51 -6.29
CA THR A 133 21.17 8.79 -6.95
C THR A 133 21.37 10.28 -7.25
N ILE A 134 20.32 11.01 -7.63
CA ILE A 134 20.39 12.48 -7.84
C ILE A 134 20.71 13.22 -6.54
N GLN A 135 20.13 12.78 -5.42
CA GLN A 135 20.34 13.41 -4.12
C GLN A 135 21.79 13.19 -3.67
N ASP A 136 22.33 11.99 -3.87
CA ASP A 136 23.71 11.63 -3.49
C ASP A 136 24.77 12.38 -4.29
N PHE A 137 24.49 12.76 -5.54
CA PHE A 137 25.37 13.65 -6.28
C PHE A 137 25.72 14.90 -5.47
N TYR A 138 24.75 15.53 -4.81
CA TYR A 138 24.99 16.75 -4.03
C TYR A 138 25.63 16.48 -2.67
N ALA A 139 25.39 15.31 -2.09
CA ALA A 139 25.98 14.93 -0.82
C ALA A 139 27.46 14.49 -0.97
N HIS A 140 27.76 13.70 -2.00
CA HIS A 140 29.00 12.95 -2.13
C HIS A 140 29.99 13.55 -3.14
N SER A 141 29.56 14.49 -3.98
CA SER A 141 30.47 15.22 -4.86
C SER A 141 30.98 16.51 -4.23
N ASN A 142 31.98 17.10 -4.88
CA ASN A 142 32.49 18.43 -4.57
C ASN A 142 31.66 19.58 -5.17
N TRP A 143 30.43 19.33 -5.65
CA TRP A 143 29.61 20.34 -6.35
C TRP A 143 29.42 21.63 -5.55
N VAL A 144 29.16 21.50 -4.24
CA VAL A 144 29.02 22.64 -3.32
C VAL A 144 30.37 23.32 -3.09
N GLU A 145 31.45 22.55 -2.95
CA GLU A 145 32.80 23.05 -2.73
C GLU A 145 33.37 23.80 -3.94
N LEU A 146 32.90 23.48 -5.15
CA LEU A 146 33.16 24.26 -6.37
C LEU A 146 32.46 25.63 -6.37
N GLY A 147 31.62 25.93 -5.37
CA GLY A 147 30.91 27.20 -5.23
C GLY A 147 29.65 27.30 -6.08
N ASN A 148 29.16 26.19 -6.61
CA ASN A 148 27.93 26.19 -7.41
C ASN A 148 26.70 26.45 -6.54
N THR A 149 25.83 27.34 -7.00
CA THR A 149 24.59 27.73 -6.31
C THR A 149 23.33 27.22 -7.00
N GLY A 150 23.45 26.66 -8.20
CA GLY A 150 22.36 26.04 -8.96
C GLY A 150 22.57 24.55 -9.16
N ILE A 151 21.53 23.87 -9.65
CA ILE A 151 21.58 22.45 -9.97
C ILE A 151 22.52 22.17 -11.15
N ASP A 152 23.12 20.99 -11.20
CA ASP A 152 23.77 20.51 -12.42
C ASP A 152 22.71 20.10 -13.44
N THR A 153 22.44 20.99 -14.40
CA THR A 153 21.42 20.79 -15.44
C THR A 153 21.65 19.55 -16.32
N ARG A 154 22.84 18.94 -16.29
CA ARG A 154 23.13 17.70 -17.02
C ARG A 154 22.45 16.48 -16.43
N LEU A 155 22.15 16.48 -15.12
CA LEU A 155 21.51 15.36 -14.43
C LEU A 155 20.13 15.05 -15.05
N GLY A 156 19.94 13.79 -15.45
CA GLY A 156 18.73 13.33 -16.15
C GLY A 156 18.64 13.71 -17.64
N ARG A 157 19.64 14.41 -18.19
CA ARG A 157 19.68 14.84 -19.60
C ARG A 157 20.86 14.28 -20.39
N SER A 158 22.01 14.09 -19.77
CA SER A 158 23.22 13.60 -20.43
C SER A 158 24.14 12.87 -19.46
N THR A 159 24.95 11.95 -19.97
CA THR A 159 26.02 11.31 -19.21
C THR A 159 27.28 12.16 -19.15
N PHE A 160 28.01 12.11 -18.04
CA PHE A 160 29.31 12.77 -17.90
C PHE A 160 30.24 11.98 -16.96
N ALA A 161 31.54 12.16 -17.14
CA ALA A 161 32.57 11.54 -16.30
C ALA A 161 33.11 12.54 -15.27
N GLY A 162 33.60 12.02 -14.15
CA GLY A 162 34.39 12.78 -13.19
C GLY A 162 35.86 12.81 -13.57
N LEU A 163 36.69 13.27 -12.63
CA LEU A 163 38.13 13.22 -12.77
C LEU A 163 38.66 11.78 -12.96
N PRO A 164 39.73 11.59 -13.76
CA PRO A 164 40.41 10.30 -13.86
C PRO A 164 40.95 9.81 -12.50
N LEU A 165 41.01 8.50 -12.29
CA LEU A 165 41.61 7.87 -11.10
C LEU A 165 43.05 8.33 -10.81
N THR A 166 43.77 8.80 -11.84
CA THR A 166 45.14 9.29 -11.73
C THR A 166 45.25 10.74 -11.24
N THR A 167 44.16 11.51 -11.27
CA THR A 167 44.18 12.92 -10.85
C THR A 167 44.04 13.02 -9.33
N PRO A 168 45.01 13.58 -8.60
CA PRO A 168 44.88 13.76 -7.17
C PRO A 168 43.74 14.72 -6.84
N THR A 169 42.97 14.40 -5.81
CA THR A 169 41.87 15.22 -5.27
C THR A 169 42.04 15.50 -3.78
N SER A 170 42.99 14.85 -3.11
CA SER A 170 43.33 15.08 -1.70
C SER A 170 44.84 15.30 -1.48
N PRO A 171 45.24 16.06 -0.43
CA PRO A 171 46.64 16.16 -0.04
C PRO A 171 47.26 14.80 0.33
N ALA A 172 48.57 14.66 0.11
CA ALA A 172 49.28 13.44 0.48
C ALA A 172 49.21 13.20 2.01
N GLY A 173 48.65 12.06 2.41
CA GLY A 173 48.48 11.69 3.81
C GLY A 173 47.24 12.27 4.50
N ASP A 174 46.42 13.05 3.80
CA ASP A 174 45.16 13.58 4.30
C ASP A 174 44.01 13.31 3.30
N PRO A 175 43.46 12.08 3.29
CA PRO A 175 42.37 11.73 2.39
C PRO A 175 41.04 12.40 2.76
N SER A 176 40.94 13.09 3.90
CA SER A 176 39.67 13.67 4.37
C SER A 176 39.42 15.08 3.83
N THR A 177 40.42 15.69 3.18
CA THR A 177 40.36 17.08 2.73
C THR A 177 40.50 17.14 1.20
N LEU A 178 39.71 18.00 0.56
CA LEU A 178 39.89 18.31 -0.87
C LEU A 178 41.15 19.13 -1.12
N LEU A 179 41.81 18.92 -2.26
CA LEU A 179 42.90 19.78 -2.71
C LEU A 179 42.40 21.21 -2.97
N PRO A 180 43.14 22.24 -2.50
CA PRO A 180 42.82 23.62 -2.83
C PRO A 180 42.89 23.86 -4.34
N GLY A 181 41.92 24.59 -4.89
CA GLY A 181 41.91 25.00 -6.30
C GLY A 181 41.44 23.93 -7.29
N LEU A 182 40.85 22.83 -6.82
CA LEU A 182 40.11 21.93 -7.70
C LEU A 182 38.99 22.70 -8.42
N THR A 183 38.90 22.51 -9.73
CA THR A 183 37.87 23.13 -10.59
C THR A 183 36.97 22.10 -11.28
N ASP A 184 37.39 20.84 -11.30
CA ASP A 184 36.65 19.72 -11.89
C ASP A 184 35.91 18.90 -10.83
N LEU A 185 34.92 18.13 -11.29
CA LEU A 185 34.08 17.26 -10.46
C LEU A 185 34.84 16.03 -9.95
N THR A 186 34.75 15.80 -8.64
CA THR A 186 35.17 14.58 -7.94
C THR A 186 34.11 14.17 -6.93
N SER A 187 34.17 12.92 -6.49
CA SER A 187 33.37 12.41 -5.37
C SER A 187 34.20 11.71 -4.32
N GLY A 188 33.56 11.45 -3.18
CA GLY A 188 34.16 10.73 -2.06
C GLY A 188 34.30 9.25 -2.39
N TYR A 189 35.42 8.66 -1.98
CA TYR A 189 35.62 7.22 -2.12
C TYR A 189 35.05 6.46 -0.94
N PHE A 190 34.17 5.50 -1.22
CA PHE A 190 33.49 4.64 -0.26
C PHE A 190 33.81 3.17 -0.56
N VAL A 191 34.98 2.72 -0.09
CA VAL A 191 35.45 1.36 -0.37
C VAL A 191 34.79 0.36 0.60
N SER A 192 33.56 -0.05 0.31
CA SER A 192 32.90 -1.17 1.00
C SER A 192 33.41 -2.52 0.44
N GLY A 193 34.62 -2.91 0.84
CA GLY A 193 35.33 -4.04 0.23
C GLY A 193 35.99 -4.99 1.23
N GLY A 194 35.19 -5.69 2.05
CA GLY A 194 35.57 -6.91 2.77
C GLY A 194 36.29 -6.73 4.12
N ILE A 195 36.29 -7.82 4.90
CA ILE A 195 36.82 -8.03 6.27
C ILE A 195 38.28 -7.59 6.51
N THR A 196 38.98 -7.06 5.49
CA THR A 196 40.39 -6.68 5.53
C THR A 196 40.70 -5.27 4.99
N ARG A 197 39.70 -4.47 4.58
CA ARG A 197 39.91 -3.06 4.21
C ARG A 197 39.21 -2.13 5.20
N LEU A 198 39.99 -1.25 5.82
CA LEU A 198 39.54 -0.24 6.76
C LEU A 198 38.54 0.70 6.07
N PRO A 199 37.40 1.04 6.68
CA PRO A 199 36.26 1.71 6.04
C PRO A 199 36.49 3.22 5.77
N CYS A 200 37.76 3.63 5.69
CA CYS A 200 38.23 4.98 5.43
C CYS A 200 39.26 5.01 4.29
N ALA A 201 39.44 3.89 3.60
CA ALA A 201 40.40 3.75 2.52
C ALA A 201 39.91 4.48 1.27
N ALA A 202 40.75 5.35 0.71
CA ALA A 202 40.63 5.89 -0.63
C ALA A 202 41.91 5.52 -1.41
N PRO A 203 41.87 5.45 -2.75
CA PRO A 203 43.09 5.37 -3.55
C PRO A 203 44.06 6.51 -3.20
N ALA A 204 45.36 6.29 -3.44
CA ALA A 204 46.38 7.28 -3.09
C ALA A 204 46.11 8.63 -3.77
N GLY A 205 46.04 9.69 -2.98
CA GLY A 205 45.74 11.04 -3.47
C GLY A 205 44.27 11.29 -3.77
N LYS A 206 43.35 10.38 -3.43
CA LYS A 206 41.90 10.58 -3.55
C LYS A 206 41.25 10.95 -2.23
N THR A 207 40.13 11.65 -2.33
CA THR A 207 39.35 12.10 -1.18
C THR A 207 38.41 10.98 -0.73
N ASN A 208 38.42 10.66 0.55
CA ASN A 208 37.50 9.69 1.12
C ASN A 208 36.09 10.29 1.25
N HIS A 209 35.12 9.40 1.35
CA HIS A 209 33.76 9.77 1.66
C HIS A 209 33.64 10.34 3.08
N GLY A 210 34.28 9.67 4.06
CA GLY A 210 34.18 9.99 5.49
C GLY A 210 32.88 9.48 6.12
N GLY A 211 32.54 9.99 7.31
CA GLY A 211 31.26 9.73 7.97
C GLY A 211 31.27 8.61 9.03
N ILE A 212 32.45 8.08 9.39
CA ILE A 212 32.59 7.05 10.43
C ILE A 212 33.06 7.71 11.72
N PRO A 213 32.21 7.80 12.78
CA PRO A 213 32.40 8.69 13.94
C PRO A 213 33.67 8.50 14.80
N ILE A 214 34.57 7.59 14.44
CA ILE A 214 35.81 7.28 15.16
C ILE A 214 36.99 7.04 14.20
N ALA A 215 36.75 6.44 13.02
CA ALA A 215 37.82 6.05 12.10
C ALA A 215 38.14 7.13 11.05
N CYS A 216 37.12 7.78 10.50
CA CYS A 216 37.22 8.90 9.55
C CYS A 216 35.97 9.77 9.70
N PRO A 217 35.94 10.62 10.76
CA PRO A 217 34.80 11.50 10.99
C PRO A 217 34.67 12.56 9.89
N GLU A 218 35.80 12.93 9.28
CA GLU A 218 35.89 13.89 8.18
C GLU A 218 35.99 13.21 6.82
N GLY A 219 35.63 13.96 5.77
CA GLY A 219 35.54 13.53 4.38
C GLY A 219 34.57 14.41 3.58
N LEU A 220 34.35 14.07 2.30
CA LEU A 220 33.56 14.91 1.39
C LEU A 220 32.04 14.92 1.64
N ASN A 221 31.52 13.90 2.32
CA ASN A 221 30.08 13.70 2.49
C ASN A 221 29.37 14.85 3.22
N LYS A 222 28.08 14.98 2.92
CA LYS A 222 27.17 15.98 3.49
C LYS A 222 25.87 15.30 3.93
N ASP A 223 26.01 14.18 4.63
CA ASP A 223 24.87 13.29 4.92
C ASP A 223 24.07 13.71 6.15
N ASP A 224 24.64 14.60 6.95
CA ASP A 224 24.09 15.05 8.22
C ASP A 224 24.24 16.57 8.40
N ARG A 225 23.32 17.17 9.13
CA ARG A 225 23.28 18.62 9.43
C ARG A 225 24.56 19.14 10.08
N SER A 226 25.34 18.26 10.70
CA SER A 226 26.63 18.58 11.31
C SER A 226 27.76 18.77 10.30
N ARG A 227 27.60 18.30 9.05
CA ARG A 227 28.63 18.35 8.01
C ARG A 227 28.67 19.72 7.32
N PRO A 228 29.86 20.25 6.99
CA PRO A 228 29.98 21.46 6.18
C PRO A 228 29.27 21.31 4.82
N GLY A 229 28.56 22.35 4.38
CA GLY A 229 27.87 22.34 3.08
C GLY A 229 26.54 21.58 3.02
N PHE A 230 26.12 20.92 4.11
CA PHE A 230 24.84 20.18 4.18
C PHE A 230 23.63 21.01 3.74
N PRO A 231 23.40 22.24 4.26
CA PRO A 231 22.20 23.00 3.88
C PRO A 231 22.12 23.27 2.38
N GLN A 232 23.25 23.68 1.78
CA GLN A 232 23.35 23.95 0.36
C GLN A 232 23.14 22.68 -0.48
N ALA A 233 23.76 21.56 -0.10
CA ALA A 233 23.58 20.29 -0.78
C ALA A 233 22.13 19.83 -0.74
N ARG A 234 21.47 19.93 0.43
CA ARG A 234 20.06 19.56 0.61
C ARG A 234 19.14 20.41 -0.29
N ASP A 235 19.33 21.72 -0.30
CA ASP A 235 18.51 22.64 -1.10
C ASP A 235 18.66 22.37 -2.61
N LEU A 236 19.88 22.06 -3.06
CA LEU A 236 20.14 21.68 -4.45
C LEU A 236 19.55 20.30 -4.78
N ALA A 237 19.61 19.34 -3.86
CA ALA A 237 19.04 18.02 -4.03
C ALA A 237 17.51 18.06 -4.17
N VAL A 238 16.81 18.93 -3.43
CA VAL A 238 15.36 19.18 -3.59
C VAL A 238 15.06 19.75 -4.97
N GLN A 239 15.81 20.78 -5.39
CA GLN A 239 15.62 21.42 -6.70
C GLN A 239 15.89 20.46 -7.86
N ALA A 240 16.96 19.67 -7.80
CA ALA A 240 17.32 18.72 -8.84
C ALA A 240 16.34 17.54 -8.91
N SER A 241 15.83 17.08 -7.76
CA SER A 241 14.77 16.06 -7.71
C SER A 241 13.49 16.57 -8.38
N SER A 242 13.12 17.84 -8.13
CA SER A 242 11.95 18.48 -8.74
C SER A 242 12.14 18.64 -10.26
N ASP A 243 13.30 19.16 -10.69
CA ASP A 243 13.65 19.29 -12.11
C ASP A 243 13.61 17.95 -12.84
N PHE A 244 14.10 16.87 -12.22
CA PHE A 244 14.05 15.53 -12.83
C PHE A 244 12.63 15.02 -13.05
N ILE A 245 11.72 15.25 -12.09
CA ILE A 245 10.30 14.91 -12.26
C ILE A 245 9.67 15.77 -13.36
N ASP A 246 9.98 17.06 -13.41
CA ASP A 246 9.53 17.94 -14.49
C ASP A 246 10.02 17.47 -15.86
N GLN A 247 11.26 16.97 -15.96
CA GLN A 247 11.76 16.40 -17.22
C GLN A 247 10.90 15.21 -17.70
N ILE A 248 10.45 14.34 -16.79
CA ILE A 248 9.57 13.20 -17.12
C ILE A 248 8.20 13.74 -17.57
N LEU A 249 7.62 14.67 -16.81
CA LEU A 249 6.32 15.27 -17.11
C LEU A 249 6.29 16.07 -18.42
N GLN A 250 7.44 16.61 -18.86
CA GLN A 250 7.58 17.33 -20.13
C GLN A 250 7.94 16.43 -21.32
N THR A 251 8.09 15.11 -21.12
CA THR A 251 8.47 14.16 -22.19
C THR A 251 7.30 13.96 -23.18
N PRO A 252 7.55 13.91 -24.50
CA PRO A 252 6.52 13.56 -25.48
C PRO A 252 5.84 12.22 -25.15
N GLY A 253 4.52 12.16 -25.20
CA GLY A 253 3.74 10.98 -24.79
C GLY A 253 3.41 10.93 -23.29
N VAL A 254 3.96 11.85 -22.48
CA VAL A 254 3.57 12.10 -21.08
C VAL A 254 3.00 13.51 -20.93
N LYS A 255 3.64 14.48 -21.58
CA LYS A 255 3.25 15.90 -21.53
C LYS A 255 1.82 16.10 -22.02
N ASN A 256 1.00 16.68 -21.15
CA ASN A 256 -0.44 16.90 -21.36
C ASN A 256 -1.26 15.62 -21.59
N GLU A 257 -0.68 14.45 -21.35
CA GLU A 257 -1.38 13.17 -21.46
C GLU A 257 -1.88 12.75 -20.08
N PHE A 258 -3.20 12.73 -19.91
CA PHE A 258 -3.81 12.47 -18.61
C PHE A 258 -3.42 11.10 -18.05
N LYS A 259 -3.53 10.03 -18.84
CA LYS A 259 -3.34 8.65 -18.38
C LYS A 259 -1.92 8.36 -17.84
N PRO A 260 -0.82 8.74 -18.52
CA PRO A 260 0.54 8.61 -17.98
C PRO A 260 0.78 9.47 -16.73
N VAL A 261 0.31 10.72 -16.72
CA VAL A 261 0.48 11.63 -15.56
C VAL A 261 -0.30 11.11 -14.35
N GLN A 262 -1.54 10.67 -14.56
CA GLN A 262 -2.38 10.03 -13.57
C GLN A 262 -1.70 8.78 -12.97
N ALA A 263 -1.14 7.92 -13.82
CA ALA A 263 -0.43 6.73 -13.40
C ALA A 263 0.79 7.08 -12.54
N LEU A 264 1.60 8.06 -12.95
CA LEU A 264 2.79 8.51 -12.20
C LEU A 264 2.41 9.12 -10.85
N MET A 265 1.45 10.03 -10.84
CA MET A 265 0.95 10.73 -9.65
C MET A 265 0.15 9.83 -8.70
N GLY A 266 -0.11 8.57 -9.10
CA GLY A 266 -0.83 7.58 -8.31
C GLY A 266 -2.25 8.04 -7.99
N LEU A 267 -2.89 8.66 -8.97
CA LEU A 267 -4.30 8.97 -8.96
C LEU A 267 -5.06 7.72 -9.39
N THR A 268 -5.84 7.19 -8.46
CA THR A 268 -6.52 5.90 -8.57
C THR A 268 -8.02 6.09 -8.45
N GLY A 269 -8.80 5.10 -8.86
CA GLY A 269 -10.25 5.11 -8.73
C GLY A 269 -10.94 5.11 -10.09
N THR A 270 -11.82 4.14 -10.28
CA THR A 270 -12.77 4.06 -11.39
C THR A 270 -14.16 4.05 -10.78
N LEU A 271 -15.06 4.88 -11.31
CA LEU A 271 -16.49 4.75 -11.07
C LEU A 271 -17.07 3.81 -12.13
N GLY A 272 -17.33 2.56 -11.75
CA GLY A 272 -17.77 1.54 -12.69
C GLY A 272 -19.21 1.09 -12.45
N PHE A 273 -19.90 0.78 -13.55
CA PHE A 273 -21.26 0.26 -13.55
C PHE A 273 -21.26 -1.08 -14.28
N VAL A 274 -21.74 -2.13 -13.62
CA VAL A 274 -21.87 -3.49 -14.18
C VAL A 274 -23.35 -3.79 -14.27
N ILE A 275 -23.92 -3.79 -15.46
CA ILE A 275 -25.37 -3.73 -15.67
C ILE A 275 -25.87 -5.00 -16.35
N ASP A 276 -26.82 -5.65 -15.71
CA ASP A 276 -27.63 -6.71 -16.30
C ASP A 276 -28.49 -6.14 -17.45
N THR A 277 -28.42 -6.79 -18.61
CA THR A 277 -29.13 -6.39 -19.85
C THR A 277 -30.14 -7.43 -20.33
N THR A 278 -30.50 -8.39 -19.48
CA THR A 278 -31.48 -9.44 -19.78
C THR A 278 -32.88 -8.87 -19.98
N GLY A 279 -33.78 -9.68 -20.56
CA GLY A 279 -35.16 -9.25 -20.83
C GLY A 279 -35.96 -8.85 -19.59
N SER A 280 -35.69 -9.44 -18.41
CA SER A 280 -36.37 -9.15 -17.14
C SER A 280 -36.12 -7.72 -16.65
N MET A 281 -34.92 -7.18 -16.93
CA MET A 281 -34.54 -5.81 -16.63
C MET A 281 -35.36 -4.76 -17.39
N GLY A 282 -36.21 -5.13 -18.35
CA GLY A 282 -36.92 -4.19 -19.23
C GLY A 282 -37.81 -3.17 -18.52
N SER A 283 -38.39 -3.52 -17.37
CA SER A 283 -39.21 -2.58 -16.58
C SER A 283 -38.37 -1.56 -15.79
N VAL A 284 -37.09 -1.85 -15.55
CA VAL A 284 -36.22 -1.11 -14.62
C VAL A 284 -35.01 -0.46 -15.28
N ILE A 285 -34.57 -0.93 -16.45
CA ILE A 285 -33.35 -0.46 -17.13
C ILE A 285 -33.37 1.06 -17.40
N GLY A 286 -34.54 1.62 -17.70
CA GLY A 286 -34.70 3.06 -17.90
C GLY A 286 -34.39 3.85 -16.61
N GLN A 287 -34.74 3.30 -15.45
CA GLN A 287 -34.41 3.91 -14.16
C GLN A 287 -32.91 3.75 -13.86
N VAL A 288 -32.33 2.57 -14.08
CA VAL A 288 -30.88 2.33 -13.92
C VAL A 288 -30.08 3.36 -14.74
N LYS A 289 -30.40 3.54 -16.03
CA LYS A 289 -29.77 4.55 -16.89
C LYS A 289 -29.83 5.97 -16.31
N ASN A 290 -30.98 6.36 -15.77
CA ASN A 290 -31.15 7.67 -15.14
C ASN A 290 -30.28 7.82 -13.88
N GLN A 291 -30.17 6.78 -13.05
CA GLN A 291 -29.33 6.85 -11.84
C GLN A 291 -27.85 6.90 -12.17
N VAL A 292 -27.40 6.11 -13.14
CA VAL A 292 -26.03 6.18 -13.63
C VAL A 292 -25.72 7.58 -14.18
N THR A 293 -26.66 8.17 -14.93
CA THR A 293 -26.51 9.54 -15.44
C THR A 293 -26.36 10.56 -14.31
N LYS A 294 -27.23 10.52 -13.29
CA LYS A 294 -27.10 11.39 -12.10
C LYS A 294 -25.77 11.16 -11.37
N ALA A 295 -25.34 9.90 -11.26
CA ALA A 295 -24.09 9.54 -10.62
C ALA A 295 -22.89 10.16 -11.31
N VAL A 296 -22.83 10.04 -12.62
CA VAL A 296 -21.79 10.67 -13.45
C VAL A 296 -21.87 12.19 -13.35
N ASP A 297 -23.07 12.77 -13.41
CA ASP A 297 -23.26 14.23 -13.31
C ASP A 297 -22.79 14.81 -11.96
N LYS A 298 -22.87 14.04 -10.87
CA LYS A 298 -22.41 14.45 -9.55
C LYS A 298 -20.88 14.56 -9.46
N VAL A 299 -20.15 13.75 -10.24
CA VAL A 299 -18.69 13.60 -10.10
C VAL A 299 -17.88 14.08 -11.29
N LYS A 300 -18.53 14.44 -12.41
CA LYS A 300 -17.87 14.85 -13.66
C LYS A 300 -16.80 15.94 -13.50
N ASP A 301 -16.99 16.84 -12.53
CA ASP A 301 -16.11 17.97 -12.27
C ASP A 301 -15.05 17.68 -11.18
N LYS A 302 -15.08 16.48 -10.58
CA LYS A 302 -14.12 16.05 -9.56
C LYS A 302 -12.86 15.46 -10.20
N THR A 303 -11.70 15.76 -9.62
CA THR A 303 -10.42 15.16 -9.99
C THR A 303 -10.21 13.76 -9.38
N GLU A 304 -11.03 13.42 -8.37
CA GLU A 304 -10.99 12.17 -7.60
C GLU A 304 -11.57 10.97 -8.36
N VAL A 305 -12.38 11.20 -9.40
CA VAL A 305 -12.89 10.16 -10.30
C VAL A 305 -12.23 10.34 -11.67
N PRO A 306 -11.03 9.77 -11.86
CA PRO A 306 -10.29 9.95 -13.09
C PRO A 306 -10.79 9.08 -14.24
N GLU A 307 -11.57 8.04 -13.97
CA GLU A 307 -12.02 7.06 -14.98
C GLU A 307 -13.44 6.54 -14.71
N TYR A 308 -14.17 6.27 -15.79
CA TYR A 308 -15.49 5.65 -15.79
C TYR A 308 -15.47 4.32 -16.54
N LEU A 309 -16.24 3.35 -16.04
CA LEU A 309 -16.36 2.03 -16.65
C LEU A 309 -17.83 1.60 -16.78
N LEU A 310 -18.18 1.00 -17.91
CA LEU A 310 -19.42 0.28 -18.12
C LEU A 310 -19.11 -1.15 -18.57
N GLU A 311 -19.62 -2.13 -17.82
CA GLU A 311 -19.67 -3.53 -18.23
C GLU A 311 -21.13 -3.95 -18.31
N THR A 312 -21.45 -4.80 -19.28
CA THR A 312 -22.80 -5.37 -19.40
C THR A 312 -22.71 -6.88 -19.36
N PHE A 313 -23.64 -7.53 -18.70
CA PHE A 313 -23.78 -8.97 -18.77
C PHE A 313 -25.21 -9.38 -19.12
N ASN A 314 -25.31 -10.60 -19.62
CA ASN A 314 -26.51 -11.26 -20.08
C ASN A 314 -26.28 -12.78 -19.99
N ASP A 315 -27.27 -13.58 -20.40
CA ASP A 315 -27.12 -15.01 -20.61
C ASP A 315 -27.58 -15.37 -22.04
N PRO A 316 -26.70 -15.98 -22.87
CA PRO A 316 -25.37 -16.54 -22.54
C PRO A 316 -24.18 -15.60 -22.68
N ASP A 317 -24.38 -14.33 -23.03
CA ASP A 317 -23.30 -13.44 -23.43
C ASP A 317 -22.90 -12.44 -22.33
N VAL A 318 -21.59 -12.34 -22.07
CA VAL A 318 -21.01 -11.27 -21.25
C VAL A 318 -20.26 -10.29 -22.16
N GLY A 319 -20.50 -9.00 -21.96
CA GLY A 319 -19.94 -7.90 -22.74
C GLY A 319 -18.43 -7.73 -22.59
N THR A 320 -17.93 -6.60 -23.08
CA THR A 320 -16.52 -6.21 -22.94
C THR A 320 -16.45 -4.87 -22.22
N PRO A 321 -15.51 -4.68 -21.27
CA PRO A 321 -15.47 -3.44 -20.50
C PRO A 321 -15.27 -2.21 -21.38
N PHE A 322 -16.22 -1.29 -21.30
CA PHE A 322 -16.14 0.02 -21.92
C PHE A 322 -15.57 1.02 -20.92
N VAL A 323 -14.36 1.52 -21.18
CA VAL A 323 -13.64 2.44 -20.28
C VAL A 323 -13.47 3.79 -20.95
N THR A 324 -13.78 4.87 -20.23
CA THR A 324 -13.65 6.25 -20.72
C THR A 324 -13.34 7.22 -19.60
N GLN A 325 -12.68 8.32 -19.92
CA GLN A 325 -12.45 9.45 -19.01
C GLN A 325 -13.46 10.58 -19.27
N ASP A 326 -14.20 10.51 -20.38
CA ASP A 326 -15.24 11.48 -20.71
C ASP A 326 -16.59 11.04 -20.12
N PRO A 327 -17.13 11.78 -19.13
CA PRO A 327 -18.42 11.47 -18.53
C PRO A 327 -19.56 11.48 -19.55
N LYS A 328 -19.50 12.33 -20.58
CA LYS A 328 -20.54 12.38 -21.63
C LYS A 328 -20.55 11.10 -22.46
N THR A 329 -19.37 10.59 -22.78
CA THR A 329 -19.19 9.34 -23.50
C THR A 329 -19.72 8.13 -22.70
N LEU A 330 -19.49 8.08 -21.37
CA LEU A 330 -20.09 7.05 -20.53
C LEU A 330 -21.62 7.13 -20.54
N VAL A 331 -22.17 8.33 -20.31
CA VAL A 331 -23.63 8.55 -20.29
C VAL A 331 -24.27 8.17 -21.63
N ALA A 332 -23.61 8.46 -22.76
CA ALA A 332 -24.07 8.04 -24.08
C ALA A 332 -24.09 6.51 -24.22
N ALA A 333 -23.03 5.82 -23.79
CA ALA A 333 -22.96 4.36 -23.82
C ALA A 333 -24.07 3.73 -22.96
N VAL A 334 -24.26 4.22 -21.73
CA VAL A 334 -25.32 3.78 -20.81
C VAL A 334 -26.71 4.00 -21.42
N ASN A 335 -26.96 5.17 -21.99
CA ASN A 335 -28.27 5.47 -22.59
C ASN A 335 -28.58 4.61 -23.82
N SER A 336 -27.55 4.08 -24.49
CA SER A 336 -27.69 3.17 -25.64
C SER A 336 -28.06 1.73 -25.27
N LEU A 337 -27.99 1.34 -24.00
CA LEU A 337 -28.25 -0.04 -23.57
C LEU A 337 -29.64 -0.53 -23.98
N GLY A 338 -29.71 -1.66 -24.66
CA GLY A 338 -30.96 -2.40 -24.87
C GLY A 338 -31.12 -3.47 -23.80
N VAL A 339 -32.35 -3.96 -23.66
CA VAL A 339 -32.61 -5.23 -22.97
C VAL A 339 -33.00 -6.29 -23.99
N GLY A 340 -32.58 -7.52 -23.74
CA GLY A 340 -32.87 -8.66 -24.60
C GLY A 340 -32.09 -9.88 -24.10
N GLY A 341 -32.30 -11.04 -24.72
CA GLY A 341 -31.68 -12.26 -24.20
C GLY A 341 -32.24 -12.67 -22.83
N GLY A 342 -31.60 -13.64 -22.22
CA GLY A 342 -32.15 -14.36 -21.07
C GLY A 342 -33.27 -15.33 -21.47
N GLY A 343 -33.56 -16.26 -20.58
CA GLY A 343 -34.54 -17.33 -20.79
C GLY A 343 -34.81 -18.17 -19.55
N ASP A 344 -33.85 -18.16 -18.62
CA ASP A 344 -33.91 -18.72 -17.29
C ASP A 344 -33.13 -17.83 -16.32
N CYS A 345 -33.57 -17.79 -15.07
CA CYS A 345 -32.71 -17.35 -13.96
C CYS A 345 -32.01 -18.59 -13.43
N PRO A 346 -30.70 -18.53 -13.08
CA PRO A 346 -29.83 -17.36 -12.81
C PRO A 346 -29.01 -16.79 -14.00
N GLU A 347 -28.25 -15.69 -13.80
CA GLU A 347 -27.50 -14.90 -14.84
C GLU A 347 -25.96 -14.85 -14.62
N LEU A 348 -25.14 -14.54 -15.65
CA LEU A 348 -23.65 -14.54 -15.60
C LEU A 348 -23.00 -13.31 -14.93
N SER A 349 -23.52 -12.91 -13.76
CA SER A 349 -23.15 -11.67 -13.08
C SER A 349 -21.72 -11.63 -12.53
N MET A 350 -21.14 -12.77 -12.13
CA MET A 350 -19.79 -12.79 -11.55
C MET A 350 -18.71 -12.64 -12.61
N THR A 351 -18.89 -13.22 -13.80
CA THR A 351 -17.99 -13.05 -14.94
C THR A 351 -17.94 -11.58 -15.37
N GLY A 352 -19.10 -10.92 -15.49
CA GLY A 352 -19.17 -9.49 -15.78
C GLY A 352 -18.46 -8.67 -14.69
N THR A 353 -18.74 -8.97 -13.43
CA THR A 353 -18.10 -8.29 -12.29
C THR A 353 -16.58 -8.47 -12.29
N LEU A 354 -16.09 -9.68 -12.53
CA LEU A 354 -14.64 -9.97 -12.59
C LEU A 354 -13.97 -9.16 -13.69
N ARG A 355 -14.53 -9.14 -14.91
CA ARG A 355 -13.99 -8.34 -16.03
C ARG A 355 -13.96 -6.85 -15.70
N ALA A 356 -14.99 -6.34 -15.04
CA ALA A 356 -15.03 -4.94 -14.60
C ALA A 356 -13.94 -4.62 -13.57
N VAL A 357 -13.71 -5.51 -12.59
CA VAL A 357 -12.62 -5.38 -11.61
C VAL A 357 -11.26 -5.47 -12.30
N GLU A 358 -11.08 -6.33 -13.31
CA GLU A 358 -9.84 -6.44 -14.07
C GLU A 358 -9.54 -5.19 -14.91
N ALA A 359 -10.56 -4.56 -15.47
CA ALA A 359 -10.43 -3.35 -16.27
C ALA A 359 -10.35 -2.06 -15.44
N SER A 360 -10.83 -2.06 -14.19
CA SER A 360 -10.78 -0.87 -13.32
C SER A 360 -9.38 -0.55 -12.80
N LEU A 361 -9.16 0.70 -12.42
CA LEU A 361 -7.98 1.11 -11.67
C LEU A 361 -8.03 0.58 -10.22
N PRO A 362 -6.91 0.60 -9.47
CA PRO A 362 -6.95 0.38 -8.03
C PRO A 362 -7.87 1.41 -7.32
N ASN A 363 -8.28 1.13 -6.08
CA ASN A 363 -9.12 1.98 -5.24
C ASN A 363 -10.46 2.39 -5.90
N SER A 364 -11.07 1.49 -6.66
CA SER A 364 -12.30 1.76 -7.44
C SER A 364 -13.59 1.47 -6.68
N ASN A 365 -14.69 2.04 -7.14
CA ASN A 365 -16.05 1.70 -6.69
C ASN A 365 -16.84 1.19 -7.90
N LEU A 366 -17.29 -0.06 -7.81
CA LEU A 366 -18.14 -0.70 -8.82
C LEU A 366 -19.56 -0.87 -8.28
N PHE A 367 -20.56 -0.65 -9.14
CA PHE A 367 -21.98 -0.83 -8.85
C PHE A 367 -22.58 -1.85 -9.81
N VAL A 368 -22.95 -3.01 -9.28
CA VAL A 368 -23.55 -4.12 -10.02
C VAL A 368 -25.07 -4.02 -9.91
N PHE A 369 -25.78 -3.94 -11.04
CA PHE A 369 -27.24 -3.89 -11.10
C PHE A 369 -27.79 -5.18 -11.71
N THR A 370 -28.68 -5.88 -11.00
CA THR A 370 -29.33 -7.10 -11.52
C THR A 370 -30.63 -7.42 -10.81
N ASP A 371 -31.51 -8.15 -11.49
CA ASP A 371 -32.74 -8.70 -10.95
C ASP A 371 -32.73 -10.24 -10.81
N ALA A 372 -31.53 -10.85 -10.85
CA ALA A 372 -31.35 -12.30 -10.76
C ALA A 372 -30.20 -12.74 -9.84
N SER A 373 -30.26 -13.99 -9.38
CA SER A 373 -29.14 -14.69 -8.74
C SER A 373 -28.03 -15.00 -9.76
N SER A 374 -26.85 -15.39 -9.27
CA SER A 374 -25.66 -15.60 -10.08
C SER A 374 -25.58 -17.06 -10.57
N LYS A 375 -25.48 -17.25 -11.89
CA LYS A 375 -25.30 -18.56 -12.55
C LYS A 375 -23.87 -19.05 -12.40
N ASP A 376 -22.95 -18.12 -12.21
CA ASP A 376 -21.52 -18.30 -12.05
C ASP A 376 -21.03 -17.88 -10.65
N GLY A 377 -21.87 -18.11 -9.64
CA GLY A 377 -21.60 -17.77 -8.23
C GLY A 377 -20.28 -18.34 -7.70
N ASP A 378 -19.81 -19.48 -8.23
CA ASP A 378 -18.52 -20.10 -7.89
C ASP A 378 -17.30 -19.20 -8.18
N LEU A 379 -17.46 -18.12 -8.96
CA LEU A 379 -16.42 -17.13 -9.23
C LEU A 379 -16.32 -16.04 -8.13
N SER A 380 -17.20 -16.03 -7.12
CA SER A 380 -17.24 -15.03 -6.05
C SER A 380 -15.88 -14.82 -5.38
N SER A 381 -15.18 -15.90 -5.03
CA SER A 381 -13.88 -15.81 -4.36
C SER A 381 -12.79 -15.25 -5.29
N GLN A 382 -12.87 -15.47 -6.60
CA GLN A 382 -11.95 -14.86 -7.57
C GLN A 382 -12.21 -13.36 -7.72
N VAL A 383 -13.49 -12.96 -7.79
CA VAL A 383 -13.89 -11.55 -7.78
C VAL A 383 -13.39 -10.87 -6.52
N ALA A 384 -13.65 -11.45 -5.35
CA ALA A 384 -13.24 -10.91 -4.06
C ALA A 384 -11.71 -10.81 -3.93
N ALA A 385 -10.96 -11.82 -4.38
CA ALA A 385 -9.50 -11.80 -4.37
C ALA A 385 -8.94 -10.70 -5.28
N LYS A 386 -9.45 -10.59 -6.53
CA LYS A 386 -8.99 -9.58 -7.49
C LYS A 386 -9.36 -8.16 -7.03
N ALA A 387 -10.56 -7.99 -6.49
CA ALA A 387 -11.03 -6.73 -5.95
C ALA A 387 -10.22 -6.34 -4.70
N GLY A 388 -9.89 -7.30 -3.83
CA GLY A 388 -9.00 -7.10 -2.70
C GLY A 388 -7.58 -6.68 -3.09
N GLU A 389 -7.00 -7.29 -4.13
CA GLU A 389 -5.69 -6.91 -4.71
C GLU A 389 -5.70 -5.44 -5.16
N LYS A 390 -6.78 -5.02 -5.81
CA LYS A 390 -6.95 -3.65 -6.31
C LYS A 390 -7.54 -2.68 -5.28
N ASN A 391 -7.89 -3.13 -4.07
CA ASN A 391 -8.70 -2.35 -3.11
C ASN A 391 -9.98 -1.76 -3.76
N THR A 392 -10.63 -2.52 -4.63
CA THR A 392 -11.88 -2.15 -5.31
C THR A 392 -13.06 -2.60 -4.47
N LYS A 393 -14.00 -1.69 -4.20
CA LYS A 393 -15.26 -1.99 -3.53
C LYS A 393 -16.30 -2.38 -4.57
N VAL A 394 -16.99 -3.50 -4.35
CA VAL A 394 -18.05 -3.98 -5.23
C VAL A 394 -19.38 -3.89 -4.50
N ASN A 395 -20.25 -3.01 -4.98
CA ASN A 395 -21.57 -2.78 -4.43
C ASN A 395 -22.63 -3.41 -5.33
N PHE A 396 -23.62 -4.08 -4.75
CA PHE A 396 -24.70 -4.74 -5.49
C PHE A 396 -26.02 -4.00 -5.25
N LEU A 397 -26.74 -3.74 -6.33
CA LEU A 397 -28.09 -3.19 -6.34
C LEU A 397 -29.00 -4.23 -7.00
N LEU A 398 -29.71 -4.98 -6.16
CA LEU A 398 -30.54 -6.10 -6.54
C LEU A 398 -32.00 -5.66 -6.57
N ASN A 399 -32.72 -5.93 -7.66
CA ASN A 399 -34.12 -5.48 -7.80
C ASN A 399 -35.13 -6.58 -8.17
N GLY A 400 -34.76 -7.84 -7.97
CA GLY A 400 -35.43 -8.97 -8.59
C GLY A 400 -36.20 -9.91 -7.69
N SER A 401 -37.19 -10.57 -8.29
CA SER A 401 -37.97 -11.67 -7.71
C SER A 401 -37.45 -13.06 -8.12
N CYS A 402 -36.38 -13.13 -8.92
CA CYS A 402 -36.06 -14.32 -9.72
C CYS A 402 -35.25 -15.41 -8.99
N SER A 403 -34.93 -15.21 -7.70
CA SER A 403 -34.35 -16.17 -6.76
C SER A 403 -34.08 -15.44 -5.43
N PRO A 404 -33.84 -16.13 -4.30
CA PRO A 404 -33.32 -15.46 -3.11
C PRO A 404 -32.00 -14.72 -3.41
N ILE A 405 -31.63 -13.77 -2.55
CA ILE A 405 -30.32 -13.09 -2.62
C ILE A 405 -29.22 -14.15 -2.68
N ASP A 406 -28.37 -14.06 -3.70
CA ASP A 406 -27.29 -15.00 -3.91
C ASP A 406 -26.20 -14.84 -2.84
N PRO A 407 -25.78 -15.91 -2.14
CA PRO A 407 -24.66 -15.86 -1.21
C PRO A 407 -23.37 -15.29 -1.81
N ALA A 408 -23.14 -15.46 -3.12
CA ALA A 408 -21.98 -14.91 -3.82
C ALA A 408 -21.94 -13.37 -3.76
N TYR A 409 -23.09 -12.69 -3.87
CA TYR A 409 -23.17 -11.23 -3.75
C TYR A 409 -22.83 -10.76 -2.34
N VAL A 410 -23.31 -11.50 -1.33
CA VAL A 410 -23.03 -11.23 0.09
C VAL A 410 -21.52 -11.37 0.35
N GLU A 411 -20.92 -12.47 -0.12
CA GLU A 411 -19.49 -12.74 0.03
C GLU A 411 -18.64 -11.63 -0.58
N VAL A 412 -18.88 -11.27 -1.84
CA VAL A 412 -18.08 -10.27 -2.56
C VAL A 412 -18.23 -8.89 -1.92
N ALA A 413 -19.45 -8.45 -1.60
CA ALA A 413 -19.66 -7.16 -0.94
C ALA A 413 -18.91 -7.08 0.39
N GLN A 414 -19.01 -8.13 1.21
CA GLN A 414 -18.36 -8.19 2.52
C GLN A 414 -16.83 -8.18 2.43
N GLN A 415 -16.26 -9.02 1.57
CA GLN A 415 -14.80 -9.13 1.45
C GLN A 415 -14.16 -7.89 0.84
N THR A 416 -14.91 -7.15 0.00
CA THR A 416 -14.42 -5.93 -0.66
C THR A 416 -14.73 -4.64 0.11
N GLY A 417 -15.54 -4.72 1.16
CA GLY A 417 -16.05 -3.54 1.87
C GLY A 417 -17.10 -2.74 1.09
N GLY A 418 -17.65 -3.33 0.03
CA GLY A 418 -18.84 -2.84 -0.65
C GLY A 418 -20.11 -3.21 0.11
N GLN A 419 -21.25 -2.83 -0.47
CA GLN A 419 -22.56 -3.05 0.15
C GLN A 419 -23.51 -3.78 -0.79
N LEU A 420 -24.44 -4.52 -0.19
CA LEU A 420 -25.55 -5.16 -0.90
C LEU A 420 -26.83 -4.40 -0.56
N PHE A 421 -27.48 -3.88 -1.59
CA PHE A 421 -28.76 -3.21 -1.53
C PHE A 421 -29.79 -4.08 -2.24
N SER A 422 -30.82 -4.51 -1.52
CA SER A 422 -32.02 -5.10 -2.11
C SER A 422 -33.08 -4.02 -2.16
N VAL A 423 -33.50 -3.65 -3.37
CA VAL A 423 -34.47 -2.60 -3.64
C VAL A 423 -35.68 -3.20 -4.35
N ASP A 424 -36.88 -2.82 -3.97
CA ASP A 424 -38.03 -3.22 -4.79
C ASP A 424 -38.01 -2.55 -6.16
N THR A 425 -38.64 -3.18 -7.15
CA THR A 425 -38.72 -2.63 -8.54
C THR A 425 -39.29 -1.20 -8.60
N PHE A 426 -40.13 -0.83 -7.63
CA PHE A 426 -40.68 0.53 -7.50
C PHE A 426 -39.77 1.52 -6.75
N GLU A 427 -38.70 1.05 -6.11
CA GLU A 427 -37.77 1.81 -5.27
C GLU A 427 -36.44 2.12 -5.96
N ILE A 428 -36.20 1.65 -7.19
CA ILE A 428 -34.97 1.95 -7.94
C ILE A 428 -34.81 3.45 -8.21
N SER A 429 -35.89 4.24 -8.15
CA SER A 429 -35.81 5.70 -8.15
C SER A 429 -34.97 6.27 -7.00
N SER A 430 -34.90 5.55 -5.87
CA SER A 430 -34.09 5.87 -4.68
C SER A 430 -32.68 5.29 -4.75
N ALA A 431 -32.35 4.48 -5.77
CA ALA A 431 -31.03 3.86 -5.92
C ALA A 431 -29.89 4.90 -6.03
N PHE A 432 -30.17 6.10 -6.54
CA PHE A 432 -29.18 7.17 -6.53
C PHE A 432 -28.83 7.63 -5.11
N ASP A 433 -29.78 7.68 -4.18
CA ASP A 433 -29.49 8.05 -2.78
C ASP A 433 -28.60 6.99 -2.10
N LEU A 434 -28.63 5.74 -2.58
CA LEU A 434 -27.78 4.65 -2.10
C LEU A 434 -26.35 4.76 -2.66
N ILE A 435 -26.22 5.25 -3.89
CA ILE A 435 -24.94 5.36 -4.60
C ILE A 435 -24.26 6.70 -4.30
N GLU A 436 -25.01 7.78 -4.13
CA GLU A 436 -24.52 9.15 -3.97
C GLU A 436 -23.39 9.28 -2.93
N PRO A 437 -23.47 8.66 -1.74
CA PRO A 437 -22.42 8.80 -0.74
C PRO A 437 -21.07 8.24 -1.21
N TYR A 438 -21.06 7.30 -2.14
CA TYR A 438 -19.85 6.67 -2.71
C TYR A 438 -19.24 7.44 -3.86
N LEU A 439 -19.98 8.39 -4.42
CA LEU A 439 -19.57 9.16 -5.58
C LEU A 439 -18.66 10.32 -5.20
N SER A 440 -18.81 10.84 -3.99
CA SER A 440 -18.25 12.14 -3.64
C SER A 440 -16.99 12.11 -2.78
N SER A 441 -16.41 10.95 -2.45
CA SER A 441 -15.54 10.91 -1.27
C SER A 441 -14.53 9.77 -1.24
N ASN A 442 -13.45 10.02 -0.50
CA ASN A 442 -12.54 8.98 -0.02
C ASN A 442 -13.20 8.25 1.16
N LEU A 443 -14.29 7.52 0.88
CA LEU A 443 -15.02 6.78 1.89
C LEU A 443 -14.11 5.75 2.56
N THR A 444 -13.87 5.93 3.85
CA THR A 444 -13.20 4.95 4.69
C THR A 444 -14.21 4.32 5.64
N SER A 445 -14.05 3.01 5.86
CA SER A 445 -14.96 2.27 6.73
C SER A 445 -14.71 2.63 8.20
N VAL A 446 -15.81 2.86 8.92
CA VAL A 446 -15.85 3.09 10.38
C VAL A 446 -16.43 1.87 11.09
N LEU A 447 -17.38 1.20 10.45
CA LEU A 447 -18.04 0.00 10.96
C LEU A 447 -18.37 -0.94 9.80
N SER A 448 -18.14 -2.23 10.01
CA SER A 448 -18.56 -3.30 9.09
C SER A 448 -18.88 -4.54 9.91
N ALA A 449 -20.17 -4.80 10.14
CA ALA A 449 -20.66 -5.85 11.02
C ALA A 449 -21.78 -6.65 10.37
N ASN A 450 -21.78 -7.97 10.56
CA ASN A 450 -22.86 -8.85 10.14
C ASN A 450 -23.14 -9.93 11.20
N GLY A 451 -24.29 -10.58 11.11
CA GLY A 451 -24.67 -11.72 11.94
C GLY A 451 -26.17 -11.83 12.15
N THR A 452 -26.57 -12.63 13.12
CA THR A 452 -27.98 -12.88 13.45
C THR A 452 -28.39 -12.14 14.72
N LEU A 453 -29.56 -11.48 14.69
CA LEU A 453 -30.23 -10.93 15.88
C LEU A 453 -31.14 -12.01 16.49
N ASN A 454 -31.08 -12.14 17.83
CA ASN A 454 -31.82 -13.14 18.60
C ASN A 454 -32.90 -12.49 19.50
N GLU A 455 -33.72 -11.58 18.95
CA GLU A 455 -34.75 -10.79 19.65
C GLU A 455 -34.24 -9.73 20.65
N GLU A 456 -32.93 -9.70 20.92
CA GLU A 456 -32.27 -8.67 21.72
C GLU A 456 -31.94 -7.41 20.91
N SER A 457 -31.88 -6.25 21.61
CA SER A 457 -31.39 -5.00 21.02
C SER A 457 -29.89 -5.08 20.79
N LYS A 458 -29.41 -4.84 19.56
CA LYS A 458 -27.98 -4.67 19.29
C LYS A 458 -27.68 -3.21 18.97
N SER A 459 -26.66 -2.64 19.62
CA SER A 459 -26.23 -1.26 19.40
C SER A 459 -24.80 -1.22 18.88
N PHE A 460 -24.55 -0.40 17.88
CA PHE A 460 -23.23 -0.12 17.32
C PHE A 460 -22.87 1.34 17.52
N ASP A 461 -21.64 1.58 17.94
CA ASP A 461 -21.06 2.91 17.99
C ASP A 461 -20.44 3.26 16.63
N VAL A 462 -20.73 4.45 16.14
CA VAL A 462 -20.18 5.02 14.90
C VAL A 462 -19.49 6.35 15.27
N PRO A 463 -18.19 6.32 15.61
CA PRO A 463 -17.43 7.52 15.93
C PRO A 463 -17.20 8.39 14.69
N ILE A 464 -17.62 9.65 14.78
CA ILE A 464 -17.44 10.67 13.75
C ILE A 464 -16.50 11.75 14.30
N ASP A 465 -15.37 11.95 13.64
CA ASP A 465 -14.39 12.97 14.02
C ASP A 465 -14.64 14.32 13.33
N SER A 466 -13.89 15.34 13.73
CA SER A 466 -14.08 16.71 13.27
C SER A 466 -13.67 16.95 11.82
N THR A 467 -12.98 15.99 11.18
CA THR A 467 -12.56 16.11 9.78
C THR A 467 -13.56 15.50 8.80
N VAL A 468 -14.63 14.86 9.30
CA VAL A 468 -15.63 14.19 8.47
C VAL A 468 -16.51 15.19 7.74
N SER A 469 -16.50 15.13 6.39
CA SER A 469 -17.33 16.01 5.55
C SER A 469 -18.74 15.44 5.34
N SER A 470 -18.86 14.11 5.30
CA SER A 470 -20.09 13.37 5.04
C SER A 470 -19.96 11.94 5.58
N SER A 471 -21.08 11.33 5.95
CA SER A 471 -21.12 9.92 6.34
C SER A 471 -22.31 9.19 5.72
N SER A 472 -22.15 7.89 5.53
CA SER A 472 -23.19 6.99 5.09
C SER A 472 -23.23 5.77 5.99
N ILE A 473 -24.40 5.50 6.55
CA ILE A 473 -24.68 4.33 7.37
C ILE A 473 -25.76 3.55 6.66
N SER A 474 -25.42 2.36 6.16
CA SER A 474 -26.41 1.43 5.62
C SER A 474 -26.61 0.25 6.56
N VAL A 475 -27.85 -0.19 6.58
CA VAL A 475 -28.31 -1.33 7.36
C VAL A 475 -29.23 -2.15 6.49
N SER A 476 -28.94 -3.44 6.36
CA SER A 476 -29.82 -4.43 5.75
C SER A 476 -30.29 -5.39 6.83
N THR A 477 -31.57 -5.34 7.18
CA THR A 477 -32.21 -6.23 8.16
C THR A 477 -33.74 -6.08 8.09
N SER A 478 -34.48 -7.10 8.54
CA SER A 478 -35.93 -7.03 8.77
C SER A 478 -36.30 -6.45 10.15
N ALA A 479 -35.31 -6.23 11.02
CA ALA A 479 -35.48 -5.65 12.35
C ALA A 479 -35.72 -4.13 12.31
N ASP A 480 -36.22 -3.56 13.42
CA ASP A 480 -36.39 -2.12 13.56
C ASP A 480 -35.02 -1.43 13.66
N ILE A 481 -34.88 -0.30 12.94
CA ILE A 481 -33.64 0.46 12.82
C ILE A 481 -33.85 1.87 13.39
N SER A 482 -33.00 2.30 14.32
CA SER A 482 -32.93 3.69 14.79
C SER A 482 -31.50 4.19 14.84
N LEU A 483 -31.31 5.49 14.61
CA LEU A 483 -30.01 6.15 14.67
C LEU A 483 -30.09 7.33 15.64
N VAL A 484 -29.17 7.38 16.60
CA VAL A 484 -29.13 8.40 17.64
C VAL A 484 -27.88 9.27 17.49
N ARG A 485 -28.08 10.58 17.48
CA ARG A 485 -27.04 11.60 17.40
C ARG A 485 -26.16 11.63 18.66
N PRO A 486 -24.97 12.23 18.62
CA PRO A 486 -24.10 12.38 19.79
C PRO A 486 -24.73 13.17 20.96
N ASP A 487 -25.72 14.02 20.70
CA ASP A 487 -26.46 14.74 21.74
C ASP A 487 -27.66 13.95 22.31
N GLY A 488 -27.85 12.71 21.88
CA GLY A 488 -28.91 11.81 22.35
C GLY A 488 -30.24 11.96 21.61
N THR A 489 -30.35 12.87 20.65
CA THR A 489 -31.56 12.98 19.82
C THR A 489 -31.62 11.90 18.75
N GLU A 490 -32.79 11.34 18.48
CA GLU A 490 -32.98 10.36 17.41
C GLU A 490 -33.13 11.06 16.05
N VAL A 491 -32.54 10.47 15.01
CA VAL A 491 -32.70 10.92 13.62
C VAL A 491 -34.11 10.63 13.14
N GLN A 492 -34.79 11.66 12.64
CA GLN A 492 -36.12 11.55 12.08
C GLN A 492 -36.08 11.78 10.56
N PRO A 493 -36.94 11.09 9.79
CA PRO A 493 -37.15 11.42 8.38
C PRO A 493 -37.58 12.89 8.23
N GLY A 494 -36.81 13.68 7.47
CA GLY A 494 -37.05 15.11 7.24
C GLY A 494 -36.14 16.06 8.02
N ASP A 495 -35.26 15.55 8.89
CA ASP A 495 -34.18 16.35 9.47
C ASP A 495 -33.29 16.93 8.36
N THR A 496 -32.89 18.19 8.47
CA THR A 496 -32.20 18.90 7.37
C THR A 496 -30.76 18.45 7.12
N ASP A 497 -30.14 17.82 8.12
CA ASP A 497 -28.76 17.31 8.07
C ASP A 497 -28.67 15.87 7.56
N VAL A 498 -29.79 15.15 7.48
CA VAL A 498 -29.83 13.72 7.14
C VAL A 498 -30.83 13.43 6.03
N THR A 499 -30.39 12.69 5.01
CA THR A 499 -31.27 12.01 4.07
C THR A 499 -31.48 10.57 4.54
N VAL A 500 -32.73 10.21 4.84
CA VAL A 500 -33.10 8.87 5.28
C VAL A 500 -33.80 8.14 4.14
N THR A 501 -33.13 7.14 3.57
CA THR A 501 -33.70 6.28 2.53
C THR A 501 -34.12 4.97 3.18
N THR A 502 -35.44 4.72 3.24
CA THR A 502 -35.98 3.45 3.75
C THR A 502 -36.29 2.54 2.58
N LEU A 503 -35.85 1.29 2.67
CA LEU A 503 -36.05 0.22 1.70
C LEU A 503 -36.84 -0.92 2.36
N SER A 504 -37.41 -1.83 1.57
CA SER A 504 -38.14 -2.98 2.11
C SER A 504 -37.29 -3.93 2.99
N THR A 505 -35.96 -3.97 2.77
CA THR A 505 -35.04 -4.84 3.52
C THR A 505 -33.97 -4.07 4.30
N GLY A 506 -34.13 -2.75 4.49
CA GLY A 506 -33.09 -1.95 5.13
C GLY A 506 -33.32 -0.45 5.18
N ARG A 507 -32.31 0.27 5.65
CA ARG A 507 -32.33 1.73 5.74
C ARG A 507 -30.93 2.30 5.54
N ILE A 508 -30.86 3.44 4.86
CA ILE A 508 -29.64 4.23 4.69
C ILE A 508 -29.83 5.60 5.32
N PHE A 509 -28.81 6.04 6.05
CA PHE A 509 -28.67 7.39 6.57
C PHE A 509 -27.47 8.04 5.88
N THR A 510 -27.73 9.05 5.07
CA THR A 510 -26.70 9.89 4.47
C THR A 510 -26.68 11.22 5.22
N ILE A 511 -25.58 11.51 5.90
CA ILE A 511 -25.46 12.67 6.79
C ILE A 511 -24.44 13.63 6.20
N ASN A 512 -24.87 14.85 5.91
CA ASN A 512 -24.00 15.90 5.39
C ASN A 512 -23.46 16.74 6.55
N SER A 513 -22.14 16.91 6.62
CA SER A 513 -21.47 17.61 7.72
C SER A 513 -21.91 17.11 9.10
N PRO A 514 -21.75 15.80 9.39
CA PRO A 514 -22.24 15.20 10.63
C PRO A 514 -21.61 15.86 11.85
N LYS A 515 -22.40 16.04 12.91
CA LYS A 515 -21.89 16.52 14.20
C LYS A 515 -20.83 15.54 14.74
N PRO A 516 -19.63 16.02 15.12
CA PRO A 516 -18.60 15.16 15.70
C PRO A 516 -19.06 14.53 17.02
N GLY A 517 -18.62 13.30 17.26
CA GLY A 517 -18.97 12.49 18.42
C GLY A 517 -19.42 11.08 18.05
N ILE A 518 -19.93 10.35 19.03
CA ILE A 518 -20.36 8.96 18.86
C ILE A 518 -21.84 8.93 18.47
N TRP A 519 -22.12 8.52 17.24
CA TRP A 519 -23.47 8.19 16.79
C TRP A 519 -23.79 6.75 17.17
N LYS A 520 -25.03 6.46 17.56
CA LYS A 520 -25.45 5.11 17.97
C LYS A 520 -26.49 4.55 17.03
N LEU A 521 -26.12 3.52 16.29
CA LEU A 521 -27.04 2.74 15.48
C LEU A 521 -27.61 1.61 16.33
N LYS A 522 -28.94 1.49 16.40
CA LYS A 522 -29.62 0.44 17.15
C LYS A 522 -30.50 -0.40 16.24
N LEU A 523 -30.37 -1.72 16.38
CA LEU A 523 -31.19 -2.73 15.74
C LEU A 523 -32.02 -3.44 16.82
N GLN A 524 -33.32 -3.59 16.60
CA GLN A 524 -34.23 -4.25 17.53
C GLN A 524 -35.10 -5.26 16.79
N GLY A 525 -35.00 -6.54 17.16
CA GLY A 525 -35.79 -7.61 16.54
C GLY A 525 -34.98 -8.89 16.36
N SER A 526 -35.36 -9.69 15.38
CA SER A 526 -34.70 -10.95 15.04
C SER A 526 -34.43 -11.05 13.53
N GLY A 527 -33.53 -11.97 13.17
CA GLY A 527 -33.14 -12.23 11.79
C GLY A 527 -31.72 -11.74 11.48
N GLU A 528 -31.29 -11.98 10.24
CA GLU A 528 -29.97 -11.57 9.79
C GLU A 528 -29.86 -10.05 9.67
N PHE A 529 -28.66 -9.53 9.94
CA PHE A 529 -28.33 -8.13 9.74
C PHE A 529 -26.97 -7.99 9.05
N SER A 530 -26.85 -6.92 8.27
CA SER A 530 -25.60 -6.41 7.73
C SER A 530 -25.57 -4.89 7.93
N VAL A 531 -24.50 -4.38 8.52
CA VAL A 531 -24.30 -2.96 8.81
C VAL A 531 -22.97 -2.53 8.23
N SER A 532 -22.98 -1.37 7.57
CA SER A 532 -21.76 -0.70 7.15
C SER A 532 -21.89 0.81 7.33
N ALA A 533 -20.93 1.39 8.05
CA ALA A 533 -20.80 2.83 8.20
C ALA A 533 -19.49 3.28 7.58
N GLN A 534 -19.55 4.31 6.74
CA GLN A 534 -18.42 4.89 6.03
C GLN A 534 -18.45 6.41 6.18
N VAL A 535 -17.26 7.02 6.18
CA VAL A 535 -17.09 8.46 6.31
C VAL A 535 -16.13 8.98 5.26
N ASP A 536 -16.38 10.19 4.77
CA ASP A 536 -15.41 10.96 4.01
C ASP A 536 -14.49 11.72 4.95
N SER A 537 -13.23 11.31 5.05
CA SER A 537 -12.26 11.91 5.96
C SER A 537 -10.83 11.73 5.45
N PRO A 538 -9.93 12.70 5.75
CA PRO A 538 -8.50 12.54 5.56
C PRO A 538 -7.86 11.52 6.52
N ILE A 539 -8.48 11.19 7.65
CA ILE A 539 -7.99 10.14 8.56
C ILE A 539 -8.36 8.78 7.97
N GLN A 540 -7.37 8.00 7.54
CA GLN A 540 -7.60 6.75 6.81
C GLN A 540 -6.66 5.65 7.27
N LEU A 541 -7.24 4.50 7.65
CA LEU A 541 -6.48 3.26 7.80
C LEU A 541 -6.31 2.66 6.40
N ASP A 542 -5.21 3.00 5.73
CA ASP A 542 -4.97 2.69 4.32
C ASP A 542 -4.69 1.20 4.10
N SER A 543 -3.88 0.61 4.97
CA SER A 543 -3.45 -0.78 4.80
C SER A 543 -3.00 -1.41 6.10
N PHE A 544 -3.05 -2.74 6.11
CA PHE A 544 -2.42 -3.59 7.10
C PHE A 544 -1.79 -4.78 6.39
N GLN A 545 -0.57 -5.12 6.79
CA GLN A 545 0.14 -6.28 6.29
C GLN A 545 0.95 -6.94 7.40
N PHE A 546 1.07 -8.26 7.30
CA PHE A 546 2.07 -8.99 8.06
C PHE A 546 3.44 -8.76 7.42
N VAL A 547 4.42 -8.46 8.25
CA VAL A 547 5.77 -8.16 7.82
C VAL A 547 6.79 -8.98 8.61
N LYS A 548 8.00 -9.08 8.09
CA LYS A 548 9.17 -9.58 8.80
C LYS A 548 10.22 -8.47 8.89
N ARG A 549 10.93 -8.42 10.01
CA ARG A 549 12.17 -7.64 10.10
C ARG A 549 13.27 -8.44 9.47
N GLU A 550 13.97 -7.87 8.51
CA GLU A 550 15.14 -8.52 7.96
C GLU A 550 16.37 -8.16 8.80
N ILE A 551 16.72 -9.08 9.71
CA ILE A 551 17.84 -8.98 10.64
C ILE A 551 19.18 -9.25 9.93
N GLU A 552 19.16 -9.92 8.79
CA GLU A 552 20.35 -10.19 7.96
C GLU A 552 20.71 -9.02 7.03
N SER A 553 19.83 -8.00 6.94
CA SER A 553 20.13 -6.74 6.28
C SER A 553 20.74 -5.79 7.30
N VAL A 554 21.93 -5.26 7.02
CA VAL A 554 22.56 -4.24 7.89
C VAL A 554 21.79 -2.90 7.86
N HIS A 555 20.70 -2.81 7.09
CA HIS A 555 19.82 -1.63 7.00
C HIS A 555 18.50 -1.75 7.74
N GLY A 556 18.19 -2.92 8.30
CA GLY A 556 16.85 -3.16 8.79
C GLY A 556 15.78 -2.98 7.70
N GLY A 557 14.52 -3.06 8.06
CA GLY A 557 13.40 -2.86 7.14
C GLY A 557 12.27 -3.85 7.38
N LEU A 558 11.06 -3.41 7.06
CA LEU A 558 9.84 -4.19 7.20
C LEU A 558 9.37 -4.63 5.81
N PHE A 559 9.41 -5.93 5.58
CA PHE A 559 9.05 -6.52 4.29
C PHE A 559 7.80 -7.38 4.43
N PRO A 560 6.84 -7.31 3.48
CA PRO A 560 5.66 -8.17 3.49
C PRO A 560 6.06 -9.64 3.58
N THR A 561 5.35 -10.40 4.40
CA THR A 561 5.46 -11.86 4.37
C THR A 561 4.44 -12.46 3.41
N THR A 562 4.84 -13.50 2.68
CA THR A 562 3.91 -14.33 1.90
C THR A 562 3.23 -15.39 2.78
N GLN A 563 3.64 -15.51 4.04
CA GLN A 563 3.09 -16.48 4.98
C GLN A 563 1.70 -16.03 5.46
N GLU A 564 0.71 -16.90 5.30
CA GLU A 564 -0.61 -16.70 5.91
C GLU A 564 -0.51 -16.68 7.45
N PRO A 565 -1.32 -15.86 8.13
CA PRO A 565 -1.29 -15.79 9.58
C PRO A 565 -1.67 -17.15 10.18
N ILE A 566 -0.85 -17.66 11.10
CA ILE A 566 -1.10 -18.94 11.78
C ILE A 566 -1.71 -18.66 13.14
N ALA A 567 -2.84 -19.31 13.45
CA ALA A 567 -3.56 -19.13 14.72
C ALA A 567 -2.63 -19.35 15.93
N ASN A 568 -2.82 -18.60 17.01
CA ASN A 568 -2.04 -18.64 18.26
C ASN A 568 -0.53 -18.35 18.13
N SER A 569 -0.02 -18.10 16.94
CA SER A 569 1.36 -17.70 16.69
C SER A 569 1.49 -16.19 16.75
N GLU A 570 2.68 -15.70 17.12
CA GLU A 570 2.98 -14.28 17.13
C GLU A 570 3.49 -13.84 15.76
N PHE A 571 2.89 -12.78 15.20
CA PHE A 571 3.29 -12.17 13.95
C PHE A 571 3.59 -10.68 14.16
N LEU A 572 4.45 -10.14 13.31
CA LEU A 572 4.71 -8.70 13.25
C LEU A 572 3.76 -8.08 12.22
N GLY A 573 2.95 -7.14 12.66
CA GLY A 573 2.06 -6.35 11.81
C GLY A 573 2.61 -4.97 11.53
N LEU A 574 2.30 -4.45 10.35
CA LEU A 574 2.49 -3.07 9.95
C LEU A 574 1.15 -2.52 9.48
N ALA A 575 0.62 -1.53 10.20
CA ALA A 575 -0.54 -0.76 9.80
C ALA A 575 -0.10 0.60 9.26
N LYS A 576 -0.84 1.14 8.30
CA LYS A 576 -0.60 2.47 7.76
C LYS A 576 -1.81 3.36 7.96
N LEU A 577 -1.59 4.49 8.63
CA LEU A 577 -2.63 5.43 9.01
C LEU A 577 -2.25 6.84 8.52
N PHE A 578 -3.13 7.42 7.70
CA PHE A 578 -3.01 8.78 7.20
C PHE A 578 -3.93 9.75 7.95
N GLY A 579 -3.76 11.03 7.67
CA GLY A 579 -4.51 12.12 8.29
C GLY A 579 -3.85 12.64 9.55
N SER A 580 -4.50 13.63 10.17
CA SER A 580 -4.00 14.29 11.37
C SER A 580 -4.80 13.82 12.59
N PHE A 581 -4.12 13.22 13.56
CA PHE A 581 -4.71 12.67 14.79
C PHE A 581 -3.77 12.83 15.98
N ASN A 582 -4.32 12.76 17.20
CA ASN A 582 -3.58 12.84 18.46
C ASN A 582 -3.19 11.45 19.00
N THR A 583 -4.07 10.46 18.87
CA THR A 583 -3.84 9.09 19.36
C THR A 583 -4.33 8.06 18.34
N ALA A 584 -3.70 6.87 18.35
CA ALA A 584 -4.09 5.73 17.53
C ALA A 584 -3.91 4.43 18.34
N ASN A 585 -5.01 3.73 18.60
CA ASN A 585 -5.03 2.45 19.31
C ASN A 585 -5.59 1.38 18.37
N PHE A 586 -4.79 0.34 18.11
CA PHE A 586 -5.15 -0.71 17.17
C PHE A 586 -5.82 -1.89 17.88
N LYS A 587 -6.77 -2.52 17.19
CA LYS A 587 -7.52 -3.67 17.71
C LYS A 587 -7.94 -4.63 16.62
N LEU A 588 -8.09 -5.89 17.00
CA LEU A 588 -8.73 -6.93 16.21
C LEU A 588 -10.22 -6.94 16.56
N ILE A 589 -11.07 -6.93 15.54
CA ILE A 589 -12.54 -7.03 15.71
C ILE A 589 -13.08 -8.25 14.99
N SER A 590 -14.17 -8.82 15.49
CA SER A 590 -14.90 -9.92 14.86
C SER A 590 -15.71 -9.43 13.66
N GLU A 591 -16.28 -10.38 12.93
CA GLU A 591 -17.26 -10.11 11.85
C GLU A 591 -18.54 -9.44 12.37
N THR A 592 -18.84 -9.61 13.66
CA THR A 592 -19.98 -8.98 14.35
C THR A 592 -19.68 -7.57 14.87
N GLY A 593 -18.45 -7.08 14.69
CA GLY A 593 -17.97 -5.76 15.14
C GLY A 593 -17.45 -5.71 16.57
N ASP A 594 -17.39 -6.85 17.26
CA ASP A 594 -16.96 -6.93 18.67
C ASP A 594 -15.44 -6.98 18.76
N THR A 595 -14.87 -6.26 19.74
CA THR A 595 -13.41 -6.29 19.96
C THR A 595 -12.97 -7.67 20.45
N ILE A 596 -12.09 -8.32 19.68
CA ILE A 596 -11.45 -9.59 20.04
C ILE A 596 -10.24 -9.33 20.95
N GLN A 597 -9.37 -8.41 20.52
CA GLN A 597 -8.08 -8.17 21.17
C GLN A 597 -7.56 -6.76 20.85
N LEU A 598 -6.95 -6.08 21.82
CA LEU A 598 -6.14 -4.89 21.58
C LEU A 598 -4.73 -5.29 21.12
N ILE A 599 -4.17 -4.55 20.16
CA ILE A 599 -2.83 -4.81 19.61
C ILE A 599 -1.97 -3.55 19.69
N ASP A 600 -0.72 -3.71 20.12
CA ASP A 600 0.21 -2.61 20.32
C ASP A 600 1.00 -2.37 19.03
N LEU A 601 0.40 -1.68 18.06
CA LEU A 601 1.12 -1.14 16.90
C LEU A 601 1.51 0.31 17.20
N LEU A 602 2.81 0.59 17.24
CA LEU A 602 3.34 1.89 17.65
C LEU A 602 4.05 2.59 16.49
N GLY A 603 3.89 3.90 16.40
CA GLY A 603 4.65 4.74 15.49
C GLY A 603 6.08 4.99 16.00
N GLY A 604 6.93 5.54 15.13
CA GLY A 604 8.31 5.87 15.47
C GLY A 604 9.27 4.67 15.44
N ASP A 605 8.86 3.57 14.80
CA ASP A 605 9.77 2.48 14.49
C ASP A 605 10.91 2.99 13.57
N PRO A 606 12.19 2.71 13.86
CA PRO A 606 13.31 3.20 13.04
C PRO A 606 13.25 2.74 11.58
N GLU A 607 12.53 1.64 11.30
CA GLU A 607 12.43 1.04 9.98
C GLU A 607 11.15 1.45 9.23
N ALA A 608 10.29 2.25 9.85
CA ALA A 608 8.99 2.67 9.32
C ALA A 608 8.91 4.18 9.08
N THR A 609 7.95 4.61 8.25
CA THR A 609 7.64 6.02 8.01
C THR A 609 6.78 6.62 9.14
N ASP A 610 6.62 7.94 9.16
CA ASP A 610 5.76 8.65 10.14
C ASP A 610 4.28 8.20 10.10
N SER A 611 3.85 7.61 8.97
CA SER A 611 2.48 7.09 8.78
C SER A 611 2.31 5.61 9.13
N GLU A 612 3.40 4.94 9.55
CA GLU A 612 3.42 3.49 9.75
C GLU A 612 3.55 3.13 11.24
N PHE A 613 2.74 2.15 11.64
CA PHE A 613 2.61 1.65 13.01
C PHE A 613 2.96 0.18 13.02
N VAL A 614 3.88 -0.21 13.89
CA VAL A 614 4.53 -1.53 13.85
C VAL A 614 4.45 -2.19 15.22
N GLY A 615 4.16 -3.49 15.24
CA GLY A 615 4.08 -4.21 16.50
C GLY A 615 3.82 -5.69 16.34
N LYS A 616 4.15 -6.46 17.37
CA LYS A 616 3.91 -7.90 17.41
C LYS A 616 2.64 -8.22 18.18
N PHE A 617 1.87 -9.17 17.68
CA PHE A 617 0.69 -9.66 18.38
C PHE A 617 0.39 -11.11 18.00
N LYS A 618 -0.37 -11.79 18.86
CA LYS A 618 -0.85 -13.15 18.60
C LYS A 618 -2.06 -13.15 17.67
N ILE A 619 -2.07 -14.08 16.73
CA ILE A 619 -3.19 -14.26 15.81
C ILE A 619 -4.33 -15.04 16.51
N PRO A 620 -5.58 -14.57 16.45
CA PRO A 620 -6.72 -15.28 17.04
C PRO A 620 -7.07 -16.54 16.24
N THR A 621 -7.86 -17.44 16.83
CA THR A 621 -8.36 -18.66 16.17
C THR A 621 -9.61 -18.43 15.33
N THR A 622 -10.21 -17.25 15.43
CA THR A 622 -11.42 -16.86 14.70
C THR A 622 -11.08 -15.86 13.61
N PRO A 623 -11.89 -15.75 12.54
CA PRO A 623 -11.78 -14.67 11.57
C PRO A 623 -11.80 -13.30 12.26
N PHE A 624 -11.01 -12.36 11.74
CA PHE A 624 -10.87 -11.03 12.34
C PHE A 624 -10.62 -9.95 11.29
N LYS A 625 -10.93 -8.70 11.63
CA LYS A 625 -10.56 -7.49 10.89
C LYS A 625 -9.64 -6.62 11.76
N ILE A 626 -8.92 -5.72 11.11
CA ILE A 626 -8.08 -4.71 11.79
C ILE A 626 -8.87 -3.41 11.90
N ALA A 627 -8.89 -2.83 13.09
CA ALA A 627 -9.44 -1.51 13.33
C ALA A 627 -8.47 -0.64 14.12
N VAL A 628 -8.63 0.67 14.00
CA VAL A 628 -7.94 1.68 14.81
C VAL A 628 -8.98 2.65 15.35
N ASP A 629 -8.88 2.97 16.64
CA ASP A 629 -9.62 4.06 17.26
C ASP A 629 -8.66 5.08 17.87
N GLY A 630 -9.16 6.29 18.16
CA GLY A 630 -8.33 7.32 18.74
C GLY A 630 -9.04 8.66 18.81
N LEU A 631 -8.25 9.70 19.02
CA LEU A 631 -8.67 11.08 19.06
C LEU A 631 -8.06 11.84 17.90
N ASP A 632 -8.85 12.64 17.20
CA ASP A 632 -8.35 13.60 16.22
C ASP A 632 -7.64 14.80 16.90
N GLN A 633 -7.14 15.76 16.11
CA GLN A 633 -6.47 16.95 16.64
C GLN A 633 -7.38 17.83 17.52
N ASN A 634 -8.70 17.73 17.37
CA ASN A 634 -9.70 18.46 18.15
C ASN A 634 -10.25 17.63 19.32
N ASN A 635 -9.61 16.50 19.65
CA ASN A 635 -10.00 15.56 20.69
C ASN A 635 -11.39 14.93 20.49
N GLN A 636 -11.84 14.80 19.25
CA GLN A 636 -13.05 14.04 18.91
C GLN A 636 -12.70 12.57 18.61
N PRO A 637 -13.54 11.63 19.03
CA PRO A 637 -13.29 10.21 18.82
C PRO A 637 -13.44 9.84 17.34
N TYR A 638 -12.53 9.00 16.85
CA TYR A 638 -12.61 8.40 15.52
C TYR A 638 -12.43 6.89 15.60
N GLN A 639 -12.93 6.19 14.59
CA GLN A 639 -12.59 4.80 14.31
C GLN A 639 -12.45 4.58 12.80
N ARG A 640 -11.48 3.76 12.40
CA ARG A 640 -11.34 3.25 11.02
C ARG A 640 -11.17 1.74 11.05
N VAL A 641 -11.78 1.06 10.08
CA VAL A 641 -11.79 -0.41 9.96
C VAL A 641 -11.29 -0.78 8.57
N LEU A 642 -10.37 -1.73 8.48
CA LEU A 642 -10.07 -2.37 7.20
C LEU A 642 -11.15 -3.42 6.92
N PRO A 643 -11.84 -3.35 5.77
CA PRO A 643 -12.95 -4.26 5.48
C PRO A 643 -12.50 -5.71 5.31
N ARG A 644 -11.24 -5.92 4.87
CA ARG A 644 -10.65 -7.24 4.65
C ARG A 644 -10.72 -8.11 5.90
N ILE A 645 -11.25 -9.32 5.74
CA ILE A 645 -11.25 -10.36 6.76
C ILE A 645 -9.94 -11.16 6.64
N PHE A 646 -9.30 -11.39 7.79
CA PHE A 646 -8.14 -12.27 7.93
C PHE A 646 -8.59 -13.58 8.54
N ILE A 647 -8.23 -14.68 7.89
CA ILE A 647 -8.50 -16.04 8.36
C ILE A 647 -7.17 -16.67 8.74
N ALA A 648 -7.09 -17.18 9.97
CA ALA A 648 -5.88 -17.81 10.46
C ALA A 648 -5.82 -19.28 10.01
N ALA A 649 -4.67 -19.70 9.47
CA ALA A 649 -4.40 -21.11 9.24
C ALA A 649 -4.31 -21.85 10.60
N PRO A 650 -4.87 -23.08 10.71
CA PRO A 650 -4.76 -23.86 11.92
C PRO A 650 -3.30 -24.17 12.24
N GLN A 651 -2.93 -24.18 13.52
CA GLN A 651 -1.61 -24.70 13.91
C GLN A 651 -1.54 -26.18 13.57
N THR A 652 -0.70 -26.53 12.58
CA THR A 652 -0.30 -27.92 12.42
C THR A 652 0.60 -28.26 13.60
N VAL A 653 0.03 -28.86 14.64
CA VAL A 653 0.83 -29.58 15.63
C VAL A 653 1.50 -30.71 14.85
N PRO A 654 2.84 -30.81 14.78
CA PRO A 654 3.45 -32.02 14.28
C PRO A 654 2.87 -33.14 15.13
N GLU A 655 2.13 -34.09 14.52
CA GLU A 655 1.81 -35.33 15.21
C GLU A 655 3.13 -35.80 15.81
N SER A 656 3.17 -35.90 17.14
CA SER A 656 4.28 -36.53 17.81
C SER A 656 4.30 -37.95 17.26
N SER A 657 5.11 -38.19 16.24
CA SER A 657 5.39 -39.52 15.77
C SER A 657 6.07 -40.19 16.95
N SER A 658 5.27 -40.91 17.73
CA SER A 658 5.67 -41.92 18.68
C SER A 658 6.28 -43.08 17.88
N THR A 659 7.42 -42.78 17.25
CA THR A 659 8.28 -43.74 16.55
C THR A 659 9.71 -43.68 17.09
N LEU A 660 9.90 -43.15 18.31
CA LEU A 660 10.99 -43.54 19.20
C LEU A 660 10.61 -44.82 19.96
N GLY A 661 10.38 -45.89 19.21
CA GLY A 661 10.06 -47.22 19.75
C GLY A 661 10.45 -48.37 18.83
N LEU A 662 10.93 -48.09 17.61
CA LEU A 662 11.24 -49.13 16.62
C LEU A 662 12.49 -48.80 15.78
N PHE A 663 13.54 -48.23 16.40
CA PHE A 663 14.86 -48.08 15.77
C PHE A 663 16.05 -48.50 16.67
N ILE A 664 15.80 -49.32 17.71
CA ILE A 664 16.86 -49.94 18.56
C ILE A 664 16.97 -51.46 18.36
N PHE A 665 16.28 -52.05 17.38
CA PHE A 665 16.49 -53.46 16.99
C PHE A 665 17.02 -53.67 15.55
N GLY A 666 17.27 -52.59 14.79
CA GLY A 666 17.83 -52.66 13.44
C GLY A 666 19.36 -52.50 13.34
N ALA A 667 20.04 -52.02 14.38
CA ALA A 667 21.45 -51.66 14.35
C ALA A 667 22.41 -52.72 14.94
N ILE A 668 21.91 -53.91 15.32
CA ILE A 668 22.73 -55.05 15.77
C ILE A 668 22.91 -56.11 14.65
N GLY A 669 22.11 -56.05 13.58
CA GLY A 669 22.17 -57.00 12.45
C GLY A 669 23.18 -56.66 11.34
N VAL A 670 23.62 -55.39 11.22
CA VAL A 670 24.44 -54.93 10.08
C VAL A 670 25.94 -54.86 10.40
N ALA A 671 26.32 -54.85 11.68
CA ALA A 671 27.74 -54.89 12.09
C ALA A 671 28.35 -56.32 12.08
N LYS A 672 27.53 -57.37 11.92
CA LYS A 672 28.01 -58.76 11.82
C LYS A 672 28.25 -59.23 10.38
N LEU A 673 27.70 -58.54 9.37
CA LEU A 673 27.86 -58.92 7.95
C LEU A 673 29.10 -58.31 7.26
N GLN A 674 29.73 -57.29 7.83
CA GLN A 674 30.96 -56.69 7.28
C GLN A 674 32.27 -57.25 7.85
N VAL A 675 32.22 -58.15 8.85
CA VAL A 675 33.42 -58.82 9.40
C VAL A 675 33.65 -60.20 8.77
N GLU A 676 32.63 -60.85 8.19
CA GLU A 676 32.80 -62.13 7.49
C GLU A 676 33.12 -61.99 5.98
N LEU A 677 32.85 -60.85 5.34
CA LEU A 677 33.23 -60.62 3.94
C LEU A 677 34.71 -60.25 3.72
N LYS A 678 35.46 -59.89 4.79
CA LYS A 678 36.91 -59.63 4.73
C LYS A 678 37.79 -60.85 4.97
N ARG A 679 37.22 -62.02 5.29
CA ARG A 679 37.97 -63.29 5.47
C ARG A 679 37.95 -64.22 4.24
N HIS A 680 37.18 -63.90 3.19
CA HIS A 680 37.07 -64.76 1.99
C HIS A 680 37.77 -64.23 0.72
N LEU A 681 38.47 -63.09 0.79
CA LEU A 681 39.19 -62.49 -0.35
C LEU A 681 40.72 -62.45 -0.16
N CYS A 682 41.28 -63.28 0.73
CA CYS A 682 42.74 -63.50 0.85
C CYS A 682 43.17 -64.97 0.61
N GLN A 683 42.34 -65.78 -0.07
CA GLN A 683 42.74 -67.08 -0.62
C GLN A 683 42.03 -67.35 -1.95
N LYS A 684 42.49 -66.69 -3.02
CA LYS A 684 42.72 -67.25 -4.36
C LYS A 684 43.24 -66.18 -5.32
#